data_AF-A0AAE1TK88-F1
#
_entry.id   AF-A0AAE1TK88-F1
#
_cell.length_a   1.000
_cell.length_b   1.000
_cell.length_c   1.000
_cell.angle_alpha   90.00
_cell.angle_beta   90.00
_cell.angle_gamma   90.00
#
_symmetry.space_group_name_H-M   'P 1'
#
loop_
_entity.id
_entity.type
_entity.pdbx_description
1 polymer ?
#
loop_
_entity_poly.entity_id
_entity_poly.type
_entity_poly.pdbx_seq_one_letter_code
_entity_poly.pdbx_strand_id
1 'polypeptide(L)'
;MALLVWLVGVVLTVALSVEPSEGTYIIQARNSSSPASASVSLGGDGGVAVEEEPQHQYGNEVMREEQLLLQHDHELPVTSGAGGGYRRRKKTNNNNNNNNNNYYNNNSNNNNRSTMTTTRTSSRKTPTNVTDTDSNIPSTHHIPSSSSSSSSSSSFSSSSSSRHHTSAPSSCPLPPGVREEIRGYQKTVDQIVEFVVHGAHKGRAYDTLAHLVDDFGPRVTGTGVLEEAVDHMLDKSISEGLENVHTEDVIVPRWVRNEESAWMLEPRVKKLSLLGLGGSVSTPPGGITAQVLVVKDFEDLARHASQAVGKIVVYNPGWVSYPATVQYRSHGASRASKVGAVAALVRSVTPFSLNTPHTGQQAYDDSVAKIPVACITVEDAAMMERLQRRGVSIEVRLEMSAQSYPDVTSRNTITEVLGWQQPDEVVVVSGHLDSWDVGQGAMDDGGGAIISWEAGVVLKKLGLRPRRTLRTILWTGEEQGLHGGLQYFAHHQHESDRFQLIMESDSGTFTPQGIGFFGTEEGLCAMKEIVNLLHSINASLVTKNVNGGPDIGVWKKKGVPLGSLLNANDKYFYYHHSQADTLTIEDPHTLDLCLALWSSVAYVAADMSYRLPHAPPSQYRRVVVSGSGPSSGGSGRSGGGGGSGSEEDMVVVGGESVGVGSSGSGGDGGSVDGSGSDGGSVDGGDINGGSDSGDGDGGRGGDGESVVGNYERY
;
A
#
# COMPACT_ATOMS: atom_id res chain seq x y z
N MET A 1 11.76 57.60 19.27
CA MET A 1 12.37 57.67 20.62
C MET A 1 11.81 56.48 21.38
N ALA A 2 12.57 55.48 21.84
CA ALA A 2 13.74 55.50 22.74
C ALA A 2 13.33 55.79 24.20
N LEU A 3 13.84 55.13 25.26
CA LEU A 3 14.55 53.83 25.45
C LEU A 3 14.78 53.64 26.98
N LEU A 4 14.88 52.40 27.51
CA LEU A 4 15.34 52.03 28.89
C LEU A 4 14.49 52.55 30.10
N VAL A 5 14.24 51.86 31.23
CA VAL A 5 14.98 50.94 32.17
C VAL A 5 15.62 51.66 33.37
N TRP A 6 15.27 51.19 34.59
CA TRP A 6 16.11 50.87 35.77
C TRP A 6 15.15 50.25 36.83
N LEU A 7 15.51 49.24 37.63
CA LEU A 7 16.45 49.26 38.76
C LEU A 7 17.05 47.85 39.04
N VAL A 8 17.98 47.74 40.00
CA VAL A 8 18.88 46.58 40.22
C VAL A 8 18.76 45.99 41.63
N GLY A 9 18.97 44.67 41.77
CA GLY A 9 19.25 44.01 43.06
C GLY A 9 19.92 42.64 42.89
N VAL A 10 21.09 42.42 43.50
CA VAL A 10 21.89 41.18 43.39
C VAL A 10 22.63 40.85 44.70
N VAL A 11 22.32 39.69 45.31
CA VAL A 11 23.15 38.94 46.30
C VAL A 11 22.76 37.45 46.13
N LEU A 12 23.55 36.58 45.49
CA LEU A 12 24.79 35.89 45.91
C LEU A 12 24.57 34.54 46.64
N THR A 13 24.54 33.48 45.84
CA THR A 13 25.10 32.11 46.01
C THR A 13 25.38 31.52 47.41
N VAL A 14 24.77 30.36 47.69
CA VAL A 14 25.44 29.18 48.27
C VAL A 14 24.97 27.94 47.51
N ALA A 15 25.84 26.95 47.29
CA ALA A 15 25.50 25.65 46.68
C ALA A 15 26.03 24.50 47.55
N LEU A 16 25.30 23.39 47.60
CA LEU A 16 25.76 22.10 48.14
C LEU A 16 25.15 20.95 47.32
N SER A 17 26.00 20.01 46.92
CA SER A 17 25.59 18.78 46.23
C SER A 17 25.34 17.65 47.23
N VAL A 18 24.38 16.78 46.93
CA VAL A 18 24.26 15.43 47.52
C VAL A 18 23.88 14.47 46.38
N GLU A 19 24.56 13.32 46.29
CA GLU A 19 24.31 12.27 45.31
C GLU A 19 23.22 11.27 45.78
N PRO A 20 22.60 10.50 44.87
CA PRO A 20 21.37 9.76 45.16
C PRO A 20 21.59 8.48 46.00
N SER A 21 20.50 8.01 46.61
CA SER A 21 20.41 6.70 47.27
C SER A 21 19.23 5.89 46.71
N GLU A 22 19.25 4.59 46.96
CA GLU A 22 18.43 3.57 46.28
C GLU A 22 16.91 3.73 46.52
N GLY A 23 16.10 3.41 45.51
CA GLY A 23 14.63 3.40 45.60
C GLY A 23 14.00 2.46 44.58
N THR A 24 13.30 1.43 45.06
CA THR A 24 12.68 0.39 44.23
C THR A 24 11.38 0.86 43.60
N TYR A 25 11.23 0.71 42.28
CA TYR A 25 9.95 0.92 41.59
C TYR A 25 9.06 -0.32 41.71
N ILE A 26 7.85 -0.16 42.26
CA ILE A 26 6.80 -1.17 42.28
C ILE A 26 5.81 -0.86 41.15
N ILE A 27 5.65 -1.79 40.21
CA ILE A 27 4.62 -1.70 39.17
C ILE A 27 3.28 -2.15 39.77
N GLN A 28 2.29 -1.26 39.85
CA GLN A 28 0.90 -1.62 40.14
C GLN A 28 0.04 -1.46 38.89
N ALA A 29 -0.43 -2.59 38.36
CA ALA A 29 -1.49 -2.60 37.36
C ALA A 29 -2.83 -2.14 37.99
N ARG A 30 -3.56 -1.25 37.32
CA ARG A 30 -4.92 -0.85 37.72
C ARG A 30 -5.95 -1.69 36.98
N ASN A 31 -6.60 -2.61 37.68
CA ASN A 31 -7.87 -3.18 37.22
C ASN A 31 -9.02 -2.18 37.42
N SER A 32 -10.01 -2.24 36.55
CA SER A 32 -11.24 -1.45 36.58
C SER A 32 -12.39 -2.23 37.22
N SER A 33 -13.10 -1.63 38.18
CA SER A 33 -14.48 -2.01 38.57
C SER A 33 -15.14 -0.89 39.39
N SER A 34 -16.46 -0.73 39.28
CA SER A 34 -17.23 0.36 39.90
C SER A 34 -17.69 0.06 41.34
N PRO A 35 -17.92 1.07 42.18
CA PRO A 35 -18.59 0.92 43.47
C PRO A 35 -20.10 1.19 43.39
N ALA A 36 -20.93 0.30 43.92
CA ALA A 36 -22.33 0.57 44.24
C ALA A 36 -22.78 -0.26 45.47
N SER A 37 -23.15 0.43 46.55
CA SER A 37 -23.83 -0.11 47.73
C SER A 37 -25.35 0.09 47.59
N ALA A 38 -26.27 -0.58 48.31
CA ALA A 38 -26.22 -1.56 49.39
C ALA A 38 -27.41 -2.57 49.20
N SER A 39 -27.58 -3.66 49.95
CA SER A 39 -27.97 -3.70 51.37
C SER A 39 -28.26 -5.16 51.83
N VAL A 40 -28.61 -5.40 53.09
CA VAL A 40 -28.62 -6.73 53.75
C VAL A 40 -30.02 -7.16 54.21
N SER A 41 -30.33 -8.46 54.10
CA SER A 41 -31.25 -9.18 55.00
C SER A 41 -30.86 -10.67 55.10
N LEU A 42 -31.27 -11.35 56.18
CA LEU A 42 -30.87 -12.74 56.51
C LEU A 42 -32.05 -13.57 57.08
N GLY A 43 -31.99 -14.89 56.88
CA GLY A 43 -32.84 -15.90 57.52
C GLY A 43 -33.69 -16.72 56.53
N GLY A 44 -33.76 -18.05 56.63
CA GLY A 44 -33.04 -18.98 57.53
C GLY A 44 -33.44 -20.45 57.30
N ASP A 45 -32.62 -21.38 57.83
CA ASP A 45 -32.78 -22.84 57.98
C ASP A 45 -33.36 -23.71 56.82
N GLY A 46 -32.65 -24.81 56.47
CA GLY A 46 -33.31 -25.94 55.78
C GLY A 46 -32.44 -26.95 55.00
N GLY A 47 -31.86 -27.94 55.68
CA GLY A 47 -31.79 -29.32 55.15
C GLY A 47 -30.74 -29.69 54.07
N VAL A 48 -29.61 -30.23 54.55
CA VAL A 48 -28.55 -30.97 53.84
C VAL A 48 -29.00 -31.90 52.69
N ALA A 49 -28.29 -31.83 51.56
CA ALA A 49 -27.91 -32.96 50.71
C ALA A 49 -26.51 -32.69 50.12
N VAL A 50 -25.67 -33.71 49.92
CA VAL A 50 -24.25 -33.56 49.52
C VAL A 50 -23.91 -34.53 48.37
N GLU A 51 -23.31 -33.99 47.31
CA GLU A 51 -22.44 -34.71 46.38
C GLU A 51 -21.38 -33.71 45.89
N GLU A 52 -20.10 -34.09 45.98
CA GLU A 52 -18.96 -33.24 45.59
C GLU A 52 -18.19 -33.87 44.41
N GLU A 53 -17.94 -33.10 43.35
CA GLU A 53 -16.79 -33.31 42.46
C GLU A 53 -15.89 -32.07 42.50
N PRO A 54 -14.63 -32.18 42.96
CA PRO A 54 -13.68 -31.07 42.97
C PRO A 54 -12.94 -30.93 41.63
N GLN A 55 -12.61 -29.68 41.28
CA GLN A 55 -11.72 -29.35 40.17
C GLN A 55 -10.31 -29.96 40.38
N HIS A 56 -9.64 -30.36 39.29
CA HIS A 56 -8.22 -30.73 39.35
C HIS A 56 -7.32 -29.75 38.58
N GLN A 57 -6.21 -29.38 39.22
CA GLN A 57 -5.28 -28.34 38.78
C GLN A 57 -4.07 -28.92 38.03
N TYR A 58 -3.32 -28.05 37.34
CA TYR A 58 -2.11 -28.41 36.59
C TYR A 58 -1.02 -29.07 37.45
N GLY A 59 -0.27 -30.00 36.85
CA GLY A 59 0.98 -30.56 37.37
C GLY A 59 1.83 -31.13 36.24
N ASN A 60 3.15 -30.94 36.30
CA ASN A 60 4.11 -31.28 35.24
C ASN A 60 5.07 -32.41 35.69
N GLU A 61 5.78 -32.98 34.71
CA GLU A 61 7.15 -33.55 34.80
C GLU A 61 7.38 -35.04 35.19
N VAL A 62 8.62 -35.50 34.91
CA VAL A 62 9.31 -36.77 35.28
C VAL A 62 9.05 -38.08 34.49
N MET A 63 9.63 -38.15 33.29
CA MET A 63 10.65 -39.15 32.83
C MET A 63 10.75 -40.60 33.38
N ARG A 64 10.90 -41.55 32.42
CA ARG A 64 11.74 -42.79 32.37
C ARG A 64 11.38 -44.09 33.14
N GLU A 65 11.24 -45.19 32.37
CA GLU A 65 12.01 -46.48 32.31
C GLU A 65 11.61 -47.16 30.96
N GLU A 66 12.39 -47.90 30.13
CA GLU A 66 13.43 -48.95 30.27
C GLU A 66 12.86 -50.36 30.63
N GLN A 67 13.20 -51.51 30.00
CA GLN A 67 13.92 -51.85 28.73
C GLN A 67 13.73 -53.39 28.40
N LEU A 68 14.18 -53.88 27.22
CA LEU A 68 14.49 -55.31 26.86
C LEU A 68 13.30 -56.32 26.71
N LEU A 69 13.32 -57.51 26.03
CA LEU A 69 14.20 -58.36 25.16
C LEU A 69 13.29 -58.95 24.01
N LEU A 70 13.64 -59.11 22.71
CA LEU A 70 14.62 -59.95 21.96
C LEU A 70 14.23 -61.42 21.57
N GLN A 71 14.24 -61.68 20.24
CA GLN A 71 14.47 -62.95 19.49
C GLN A 71 13.46 -64.14 19.51
N HIS A 72 13.01 -64.58 18.31
CA HIS A 72 13.58 -65.77 17.63
C HIS A 72 13.15 -65.92 16.13
N ASP A 73 13.51 -67.04 15.48
CA ASP A 73 13.67 -67.22 14.02
C ASP A 73 13.11 -68.61 13.55
N HIS A 74 13.00 -69.02 12.27
CA HIS A 74 13.35 -68.41 10.96
C HIS A 74 12.07 -68.18 10.09
N GLU A 75 11.80 -68.62 8.84
CA GLU A 75 12.41 -69.49 7.79
C GLU A 75 12.13 -68.92 6.36
N LEU A 76 12.76 -69.50 5.31
CA LEU A 76 12.47 -69.36 3.86
C LEU A 76 12.74 -70.72 3.19
N PRO A 77 12.34 -70.99 1.91
CA PRO A 77 13.34 -70.87 0.82
C PRO A 77 12.83 -70.68 -0.64
N VAL A 78 13.77 -70.43 -1.59
CA VAL A 78 13.74 -70.75 -3.07
C VAL A 78 12.75 -69.96 -3.95
N THR A 79 13.04 -69.39 -5.14
CA THR A 79 14.22 -69.00 -5.99
C THR A 79 13.70 -67.97 -7.04
N SER A 80 14.45 -67.24 -7.89
CA SER A 80 15.86 -67.07 -8.31
C SER A 80 16.01 -65.62 -8.82
N GLY A 81 17.11 -64.87 -8.70
CA GLY A 81 18.47 -65.12 -9.24
C GLY A 81 18.64 -64.39 -10.60
N ALA A 82 19.75 -63.75 -10.98
CA ALA A 82 21.06 -63.48 -10.35
C ALA A 82 21.71 -62.26 -11.08
N GLY A 83 22.81 -61.62 -10.65
CA GLY A 83 23.61 -61.76 -9.43
C GLY A 83 24.99 -61.07 -9.58
N GLY A 84 25.68 -60.80 -8.46
CA GLY A 84 27.07 -60.33 -8.40
C GLY A 84 27.27 -58.79 -8.42
N GLY A 85 28.07 -58.17 -7.55
CA GLY A 85 28.62 -58.68 -6.27
C GLY A 85 29.91 -57.99 -5.78
N TYR A 86 30.05 -57.86 -4.45
CA TYR A 86 31.31 -57.64 -3.70
C TYR A 86 32.03 -56.28 -3.89
N ARG A 87 32.66 -55.62 -2.88
CA ARG A 87 32.88 -55.91 -1.45
C ARG A 87 33.26 -54.63 -0.65
N ARG A 88 32.88 -54.55 0.65
CA ARG A 88 33.59 -53.92 1.81
C ARG A 88 34.46 -52.64 1.57
N ARG A 89 34.26 -51.49 2.24
CA ARG A 89 34.39 -51.19 3.71
C ARG A 89 33.98 -49.71 3.96
N LYS A 90 33.31 -49.33 5.07
CA LYS A 90 33.88 -48.72 6.32
C LYS A 90 35.10 -47.78 6.11
N LYS A 91 35.19 -46.56 6.68
CA LYS A 91 34.52 -45.93 7.85
C LYS A 91 34.17 -44.45 7.61
N THR A 92 33.27 -43.90 8.44
CA THR A 92 33.04 -42.47 8.67
C THR A 92 33.83 -41.90 9.87
N ASN A 93 33.80 -40.57 9.99
CA ASN A 93 34.08 -39.71 11.15
C ASN A 93 35.41 -39.85 11.90
N ASN A 94 36.30 -38.92 11.54
CA ASN A 94 36.88 -37.93 12.44
C ASN A 94 36.12 -37.76 13.78
N ASN A 95 36.80 -37.95 14.92
CA ASN A 95 36.52 -37.25 16.17
C ASN A 95 37.70 -37.43 17.14
N ASN A 96 38.18 -36.37 17.80
CA ASN A 96 38.86 -36.49 19.09
C ASN A 96 38.77 -35.17 19.87
N ASN A 97 38.87 -35.25 21.20
CA ASN A 97 38.20 -34.29 22.10
C ASN A 97 39.15 -33.61 23.12
N ASN A 98 38.66 -32.54 23.76
CA ASN A 98 39.20 -31.86 24.96
C ASN A 98 40.51 -31.05 24.74
N ASN A 99 40.74 -29.88 25.38
CA ASN A 99 40.67 -29.65 26.84
C ASN A 99 40.44 -28.16 27.25
N ASN A 100 39.61 -27.99 28.28
CA ASN A 100 39.73 -27.08 29.45
C ASN A 100 39.84 -25.52 29.37
N ASN A 101 39.13 -24.93 30.36
CA ASN A 101 39.44 -23.74 31.19
C ASN A 101 39.11 -22.30 30.74
N ASN A 102 37.99 -21.80 31.26
CA ASN A 102 37.88 -20.82 32.38
C ASN A 102 38.73 -19.52 32.44
N TYR A 103 37.98 -18.45 32.73
CA TYR A 103 38.26 -17.32 33.66
C TYR A 103 38.98 -16.02 33.22
N TYR A 104 38.42 -14.93 33.78
CA TYR A 104 38.95 -13.59 34.09
C TYR A 104 39.20 -12.52 33.00
N ASN A 105 38.19 -11.63 32.92
CA ASN A 105 38.23 -10.17 32.78
C ASN A 105 39.53 -9.45 33.24
N ASN A 106 40.07 -8.50 32.44
CA ASN A 106 40.26 -7.10 32.89
C ASN A 106 40.90 -6.10 31.87
N ASN A 107 40.56 -4.83 32.10
CA ASN A 107 41.27 -3.56 31.85
C ASN A 107 41.36 -2.89 30.46
N SER A 108 40.93 -1.62 30.45
CA SER A 108 41.28 -0.56 29.49
C SER A 108 42.60 0.13 29.83
N ASN A 109 43.12 1.00 28.96
CA ASN A 109 43.90 2.17 29.41
C ASN A 109 43.88 3.36 28.43
N ASN A 110 44.12 4.57 28.95
CA ASN A 110 44.10 5.85 28.21
C ASN A 110 45.49 6.25 27.67
N ASN A 111 45.57 6.97 26.54
CA ASN A 111 45.90 8.43 26.53
C ASN A 111 46.21 9.08 25.16
N ASN A 112 45.60 10.26 24.96
CA ASN A 112 46.21 11.54 24.54
C ASN A 112 47.43 11.62 23.56
N ARG A 113 47.15 12.30 22.42
CA ARG A 113 47.68 13.66 22.07
C ARG A 113 49.00 13.84 21.28
N SER A 114 48.85 14.54 20.14
CA SER A 114 49.75 15.56 19.51
C SER A 114 50.84 15.22 18.46
N THR A 115 50.57 15.77 17.26
CA THR A 115 51.44 16.66 16.43
C THR A 115 52.58 16.15 15.52
N MET A 116 52.69 16.88 14.39
CA MET A 116 53.85 17.12 13.50
C MET A 116 54.31 16.04 12.51
N THR A 117 54.96 16.35 11.38
CA THR A 117 54.76 17.42 10.34
C THR A 117 55.50 16.94 9.06
N THR A 118 54.99 17.25 7.85
CA THR A 118 55.67 17.25 6.52
C THR A 118 56.84 16.29 6.21
N THR A 119 56.75 15.60 5.06
CA THR A 119 57.71 15.84 3.95
C THR A 119 57.11 15.48 2.59
N ARG A 120 57.79 15.88 1.50
CA ARG A 120 57.21 16.00 0.14
C ARG A 120 58.23 15.75 -0.97
N THR A 121 58.06 14.65 -1.72
CA THR A 121 58.62 14.40 -3.06
C THR A 121 57.75 13.31 -3.71
N SER A 122 57.11 13.45 -4.88
CA SER A 122 57.52 14.02 -6.17
C SER A 122 58.57 13.22 -6.92
N SER A 123 58.13 12.35 -7.83
CA SER A 123 58.62 12.33 -9.23
C SER A 123 57.62 11.61 -10.15
N ARG A 124 57.79 11.73 -11.46
CA ARG A 124 56.83 11.35 -12.52
C ARG A 124 57.60 10.80 -13.71
N LYS A 125 57.32 9.57 -14.18
CA LYS A 125 57.49 9.11 -15.58
C LYS A 125 57.12 7.62 -15.79
N THR A 126 56.15 7.39 -16.67
CA THR A 126 56.10 6.29 -17.65
C THR A 126 57.06 6.63 -18.83
N PRO A 127 57.31 5.79 -19.89
CA PRO A 127 56.49 4.68 -20.40
C PRO A 127 57.25 3.45 -21.00
N THR A 128 56.51 2.66 -21.81
CA THR A 128 56.88 1.66 -22.85
C THR A 128 56.69 0.16 -22.54
N ASN A 129 56.19 -0.55 -23.57
CA ASN A 129 55.99 -2.02 -23.66
C ASN A 129 57.14 -2.66 -24.45
N VAL A 130 57.34 -3.99 -24.37
CA VAL A 130 57.72 -4.89 -25.50
C VAL A 130 57.69 -6.39 -25.09
N THR A 131 57.55 -7.27 -26.09
CA THR A 131 57.40 -8.76 -26.17
C THR A 131 58.34 -9.64 -25.32
N ASP A 132 58.13 -10.95 -25.03
CA ASP A 132 57.02 -11.97 -25.12
C ASP A 132 57.43 -13.17 -24.18
N THR A 133 57.14 -14.49 -24.24
CA THR A 133 56.55 -15.53 -25.16
C THR A 133 55.99 -16.76 -24.37
N ASP A 134 55.46 -17.76 -25.10
CA ASP A 134 55.56 -19.23 -24.88
C ASP A 134 54.51 -20.10 -24.11
N SER A 135 53.80 -20.92 -24.91
CA SER A 135 53.68 -22.42 -24.82
C SER A 135 52.41 -23.16 -24.26
N ASN A 136 51.76 -23.92 -25.17
CA ASN A 136 51.14 -25.29 -25.11
C ASN A 136 50.21 -25.72 -23.94
N ILE A 137 48.89 -25.97 -24.08
CA ILE A 137 48.15 -27.07 -24.80
C ILE A 137 48.64 -28.49 -24.40
N PRO A 138 47.82 -29.40 -23.79
CA PRO A 138 46.71 -30.18 -24.42
C PRO A 138 45.46 -30.55 -23.53
N SER A 139 44.18 -30.47 -23.97
CA SER A 139 43.31 -31.39 -24.77
C SER A 139 42.74 -32.65 -24.04
N THR A 140 41.41 -32.90 -24.00
CA THR A 140 40.58 -33.85 -24.81
C THR A 140 39.22 -34.16 -24.11
N HIS A 141 38.19 -34.86 -24.65
CA HIS A 141 37.44 -34.75 -25.93
C HIS A 141 36.10 -35.57 -25.92
N HIS A 142 35.40 -35.68 -27.08
CA HIS A 142 34.14 -36.43 -27.43
C HIS A 142 32.81 -35.62 -27.46
N ILE A 143 32.00 -35.47 -28.55
CA ILE A 143 31.83 -36.08 -29.91
C ILE A 143 31.06 -37.44 -29.88
N PRO A 144 30.04 -37.74 -30.74
CA PRO A 144 29.67 -37.22 -32.09
C PRO A 144 28.35 -36.39 -32.16
N SER A 145 27.99 -35.61 -33.20
CA SER A 145 28.07 -35.68 -34.69
C SER A 145 27.04 -36.62 -35.35
N SER A 146 26.45 -36.38 -36.54
CA SER A 146 26.84 -35.66 -37.78
C SER A 146 25.64 -34.87 -38.37
N SER A 147 25.64 -34.07 -39.46
CA SER A 147 26.59 -33.27 -40.30
C SER A 147 25.68 -32.32 -41.15
N SER A 148 25.87 -31.74 -42.35
CA SER A 148 26.90 -31.56 -43.43
C SER A 148 26.26 -30.56 -44.45
N SER A 149 26.94 -29.77 -45.31
CA SER A 149 28.36 -29.45 -45.55
C SER A 149 28.48 -28.33 -46.63
N SER A 150 29.39 -27.35 -46.46
CA SER A 150 30.03 -26.49 -47.52
C SER A 150 29.15 -25.69 -48.52
N SER A 151 29.53 -24.53 -49.09
CA SER A 151 30.87 -23.97 -49.33
C SER A 151 30.93 -22.42 -49.42
N SER A 152 32.17 -21.91 -49.36
CA SER A 152 32.72 -20.63 -49.88
C SER A 152 32.12 -20.05 -51.19
N SER A 153 32.29 -18.76 -51.54
CA SER A 153 32.77 -17.56 -50.79
C SER A 153 32.67 -16.27 -51.63
N SER A 154 32.76 -15.11 -50.96
CA SER A 154 33.39 -13.84 -51.40
C SER A 154 32.82 -12.98 -52.57
N SER A 155 32.95 -11.67 -52.36
CA SER A 155 32.93 -10.55 -53.33
C SER A 155 31.63 -10.22 -54.08
N PHE A 156 31.03 -9.08 -53.74
CA PHE A 156 30.54 -8.12 -54.74
C PHE A 156 30.79 -6.69 -54.25
N SER A 157 31.15 -5.79 -55.16
CA SER A 157 31.52 -4.40 -54.88
C SER A 157 30.41 -3.42 -55.28
N SER A 158 30.14 -2.45 -54.41
CA SER A 158 29.62 -1.11 -54.73
C SER A 158 28.52 -0.97 -55.79
N SER A 159 27.29 -0.67 -55.34
CA SER A 159 26.42 0.27 -56.04
C SER A 159 25.93 1.33 -55.06
N SER A 160 26.10 2.59 -55.40
CA SER A 160 25.61 3.71 -54.60
C SER A 160 24.16 4.00 -54.95
N SER A 161 23.32 4.23 -53.93
CA SER A 161 21.97 4.75 -54.10
C SER A 161 21.58 5.53 -52.85
N SER A 162 21.57 6.85 -52.98
CA SER A 162 21.13 7.74 -51.91
C SER A 162 19.63 7.56 -51.67
N ARG A 163 19.26 7.34 -50.41
CA ARG A 163 17.88 7.56 -49.95
C ARG A 163 17.86 7.83 -48.45
N HIS A 164 17.37 9.02 -48.11
CA HIS A 164 17.08 9.58 -46.78
C HIS A 164 17.95 9.14 -45.60
N HIS A 165 18.74 10.09 -45.08
CA HIS A 165 18.93 10.14 -43.63
C HIS A 165 17.55 10.15 -42.96
N THR A 166 17.25 9.08 -42.22
CA THR A 166 16.25 9.15 -41.15
C THR A 166 16.73 10.16 -40.11
N SER A 167 15.79 10.85 -39.47
CA SER A 167 16.08 11.86 -38.45
C SER A 167 16.91 11.28 -37.31
N ALA A 168 17.79 12.10 -36.74
CA ALA A 168 18.51 11.79 -35.50
C ALA A 168 17.52 11.39 -34.37
N PRO A 169 17.95 10.60 -33.37
CA PRO A 169 17.13 10.32 -32.20
C PRO A 169 16.63 11.64 -31.59
N SER A 170 15.35 11.68 -31.19
CA SER A 170 14.64 12.90 -30.82
C SER A 170 15.42 13.72 -29.79
N SER A 171 15.99 14.84 -30.24
CA SER A 171 16.87 15.68 -29.45
C SER A 171 16.11 16.24 -28.26
N CYS A 172 16.59 15.91 -27.06
CA CYS A 172 16.02 16.32 -25.77
C CYS A 172 15.72 17.84 -25.76
N PRO A 173 14.44 18.27 -25.81
CA PRO A 173 14.07 19.64 -26.19
C PRO A 173 14.21 20.67 -25.05
N LEU A 174 15.08 20.41 -24.08
CA LEU A 174 15.31 21.26 -22.92
C LEU A 174 16.24 22.44 -23.27
N PRO A 175 15.92 23.69 -22.87
CA PRO A 175 16.78 24.84 -23.12
C PRO A 175 18.18 24.66 -22.49
N PRO A 176 19.28 25.05 -23.17
CA PRO A 176 20.64 24.81 -22.67
C PRO A 176 20.91 25.36 -21.26
N GLY A 177 20.45 26.57 -20.96
CA GLY A 177 20.60 27.18 -19.63
C GLY A 177 19.88 26.42 -18.50
N VAL A 178 18.78 25.71 -18.80
CA VAL A 178 18.05 24.89 -17.82
C VAL A 178 18.84 23.60 -17.53
N ARG A 179 19.42 22.98 -18.56
CA ARG A 179 20.37 21.87 -18.41
C ARG A 179 21.59 22.28 -17.57
N GLU A 180 22.10 23.49 -17.77
CA GLU A 180 23.24 24.03 -17.01
C GLU A 180 22.87 24.37 -15.56
N GLU A 181 21.68 24.94 -15.31
CA GLU A 181 21.14 25.16 -13.96
C GLU A 181 20.98 23.82 -13.21
N ILE A 182 20.31 22.82 -13.80
CA ILE A 182 20.11 21.50 -13.18
C ILE A 182 21.45 20.86 -12.81
N ARG A 183 22.46 20.94 -13.68
CA ARG A 183 23.81 20.40 -13.41
C ARG A 183 24.56 21.17 -12.31
N GLY A 184 24.20 22.43 -12.05
CA GLY A 184 24.70 23.20 -10.92
C GLY A 184 24.33 22.59 -9.55
N TYR A 185 23.24 21.82 -9.48
CA TYR A 185 22.78 21.19 -8.24
C TYR A 185 23.57 19.95 -7.81
N GLN A 186 24.51 19.43 -8.61
CA GLN A 186 25.26 18.21 -8.27
C GLN A 186 25.81 18.26 -6.84
N LYS A 187 26.45 19.38 -6.43
CA LYS A 187 27.00 19.53 -5.07
C LYS A 187 25.93 19.46 -3.97
N THR A 188 24.72 19.95 -4.23
CA THR A 188 23.60 19.90 -3.27
C THR A 188 23.02 18.49 -3.18
N VAL A 189 22.92 17.78 -4.32
CA VAL A 189 22.55 16.35 -4.35
C VAL A 189 23.60 15.51 -3.63
N ASP A 190 24.89 15.74 -3.88
CA ASP A 190 26.00 15.08 -3.17
C ASP A 190 25.91 15.33 -1.65
N GLN A 191 25.53 16.55 -1.22
CA GLN A 191 25.33 16.89 0.19
C GLN A 191 24.13 16.18 0.82
N ILE A 192 23.02 16.01 0.08
CA ILE A 192 21.85 15.25 0.53
C ILE A 192 22.20 13.76 0.65
N VAL A 193 22.82 13.18 -0.39
CA VAL A 193 23.25 11.78 -0.43
C VAL A 193 24.25 11.47 0.69
N GLU A 194 25.27 12.30 0.89
CA GLU A 194 26.24 12.13 1.98
C GLU A 194 25.53 12.17 3.35
N PHE A 195 24.67 13.17 3.60
CA PHE A 195 24.00 13.34 4.88
C PHE A 195 23.07 12.18 5.24
N VAL A 196 22.30 11.67 4.27
CA VAL A 196 21.33 10.58 4.45
C VAL A 196 22.03 9.21 4.45
N VAL A 197 22.88 8.90 3.48
CA VAL A 197 23.37 7.52 3.27
C VAL A 197 24.64 7.22 4.08
N HIS A 198 25.42 8.24 4.46
CA HIS A 198 26.75 8.09 5.07
C HIS A 198 26.93 8.92 6.36
N GLY A 199 26.16 9.98 6.53
CA GLY A 199 26.29 10.98 7.59
C GLY A 199 25.30 10.81 8.75
N ALA A 200 24.94 11.94 9.36
CA ALA A 200 24.24 12.00 10.65
C ALA A 200 22.73 11.69 10.59
N HIS A 201 22.17 11.37 9.42
CA HIS A 201 20.77 10.97 9.24
C HIS A 201 20.61 9.49 8.88
N LYS A 202 21.73 8.76 8.70
CA LYS A 202 21.72 7.36 8.26
C LYS A 202 20.94 6.44 9.20
N GLY A 203 20.08 5.60 8.62
CA GLY A 203 19.20 4.66 9.32
C GLY A 203 17.93 5.30 9.87
N ARG A 204 17.83 6.63 9.91
CA ARG A 204 16.74 7.32 10.60
C ARG A 204 15.37 7.06 9.99
N ALA A 205 15.28 6.97 8.67
CA ALA A 205 14.03 6.61 8.00
C ALA A 205 13.51 5.24 8.47
N TYR A 206 14.42 4.29 8.74
CA TYR A 206 14.07 2.98 9.27
C TYR A 206 13.68 3.04 10.74
N ASP A 207 14.39 3.78 11.58
CA ASP A 207 14.02 3.97 12.99
C ASP A 207 12.65 4.69 13.12
N THR A 208 12.40 5.71 12.29
CA THR A 208 11.11 6.41 12.22
C THR A 208 9.99 5.48 11.73
N LEU A 209 10.26 4.63 10.72
CA LEU A 209 9.31 3.63 10.24
C LEU A 209 9.03 2.54 11.29
N ALA A 210 10.07 2.04 11.97
CA ALA A 210 9.97 1.05 13.04
C ALA A 210 9.01 1.52 14.14
N HIS A 211 9.17 2.78 14.59
CA HIS A 211 8.23 3.39 15.52
C HIS A 211 6.79 3.43 14.98
N LEU A 212 6.57 3.87 13.72
CA LEU A 212 5.23 3.89 13.13
C LEU A 212 4.56 2.50 13.10
N VAL A 213 5.32 1.45 12.79
CA VAL A 213 4.77 0.10 12.57
C VAL A 213 4.74 -0.79 13.82
N ASP A 214 5.60 -0.53 14.81
CA ASP A 214 5.63 -1.26 16.08
C ASP A 214 4.79 -0.58 17.18
N ASP A 215 4.69 0.76 17.20
CA ASP A 215 3.87 1.48 18.20
C ASP A 215 2.38 1.49 17.82
N PHE A 216 2.03 1.49 16.52
CA PHE A 216 0.63 1.53 16.03
C PHE A 216 0.16 0.24 15.35
N GLY A 217 1.04 -0.53 14.72
CA GLY A 217 0.66 -1.72 13.95
C GLY A 217 -0.11 -1.38 12.66
N PRO A 218 -1.11 -2.19 12.24
CA PRO A 218 -1.88 -1.93 11.02
C PRO A 218 -2.91 -0.81 11.21
N ARG A 219 -2.97 0.13 10.25
CA ARG A 219 -3.53 1.48 10.42
C ARG A 219 -4.80 1.69 9.59
N VAL A 220 -5.73 0.75 9.62
CA VAL A 220 -6.87 0.75 8.68
C VAL A 220 -7.80 1.95 8.87
N THR A 221 -8.22 2.51 7.73
CA THR A 221 -9.06 3.71 7.62
C THR A 221 -10.37 3.61 8.41
N GLY A 222 -10.76 4.72 9.04
CA GLY A 222 -11.95 4.80 9.89
C GLY A 222 -11.78 4.14 11.27
N THR A 223 -10.55 4.00 11.75
CA THR A 223 -10.22 3.52 13.10
C THR A 223 -9.39 4.53 13.88
N GLY A 224 -9.50 4.50 15.22
CA GLY A 224 -8.73 5.40 16.09
C GLY A 224 -7.22 5.21 15.99
N VAL A 225 -6.74 4.01 15.63
CA VAL A 225 -5.30 3.74 15.45
C VAL A 225 -4.70 4.59 14.33
N LEU A 226 -5.44 4.81 13.24
CA LEU A 226 -5.00 5.71 12.18
C LEU A 226 -5.00 7.18 12.65
N GLU A 227 -6.02 7.60 13.40
CA GLU A 227 -6.07 8.97 13.94
C GLU A 227 -4.95 9.25 14.96
N GLU A 228 -4.62 8.27 15.80
CA GLU A 228 -3.50 8.33 16.74
C GLU A 228 -2.14 8.36 16.00
N ALA A 229 -2.02 7.67 14.86
CA ALA A 229 -0.85 7.75 13.99
C ALA A 229 -0.74 9.10 13.23
N VAL A 230 -1.87 9.67 12.79
CA VAL A 230 -1.95 11.04 12.24
C VAL A 230 -1.47 12.05 13.29
N ASP A 231 -2.00 11.98 14.51
CA ASP A 231 -1.63 12.88 15.61
C ASP A 231 -0.15 12.76 15.98
N HIS A 232 0.39 11.53 16.03
CA HIS A 232 1.84 11.30 16.20
C HIS A 232 2.64 11.99 15.10
N MET A 233 2.24 11.85 13.82
CA MET A 233 2.97 12.47 12.72
C MET A 233 2.88 13.99 12.74
N LEU A 234 1.78 14.59 13.19
CA LEU A 234 1.66 16.04 13.43
C LEU A 234 2.64 16.52 14.52
N ASP A 235 2.61 15.91 15.70
CA ASP A 235 3.51 16.26 16.81
C ASP A 235 4.99 16.07 16.43
N LYS A 236 5.31 14.96 15.74
CA LYS A 236 6.65 14.68 15.22
C LYS A 236 7.10 15.77 14.24
N SER A 237 6.22 16.20 13.33
CA SER A 237 6.47 17.27 12.36
C SER A 237 6.79 18.61 13.02
N ILE A 238 6.04 18.96 14.07
CA ILE A 238 6.29 20.16 14.88
C ILE A 238 7.65 20.05 15.58
N SER A 239 7.98 18.87 16.13
CA SER A 239 9.25 18.64 16.84
C SER A 239 10.50 18.72 15.94
N GLU A 240 10.38 18.32 14.67
CA GLU A 240 11.43 18.47 13.65
C GLU A 240 11.50 19.88 13.05
N GLY A 241 10.54 20.75 13.40
CA GLY A 241 10.47 22.12 12.92
C GLY A 241 10.01 22.24 11.45
N LEU A 242 9.15 21.34 10.97
CA LEU A 242 8.42 21.54 9.71
C LEU A 242 7.47 22.75 9.85
N GLU A 243 7.19 23.41 8.73
CA GLU A 243 6.31 24.59 8.66
C GLU A 243 4.90 24.16 8.20
N ASN A 244 3.89 25.00 8.48
CA ASN A 244 2.49 24.77 8.06
C ASN A 244 1.94 23.35 8.33
N VAL A 245 2.21 22.81 9.53
CA VAL A 245 1.73 21.49 9.95
C VAL A 245 0.23 21.55 10.28
N HIS A 246 -0.59 20.82 9.52
CA HIS A 246 -2.05 20.77 9.67
C HIS A 246 -2.64 19.49 9.06
N THR A 247 -3.97 19.35 9.14
CA THR A 247 -4.74 18.30 8.47
C THR A 247 -5.81 18.87 7.57
N GLU A 248 -6.22 18.10 6.57
CA GLU A 248 -7.46 18.30 5.81
C GLU A 248 -8.40 17.12 6.03
N ASP A 249 -9.67 17.42 6.35
CA ASP A 249 -10.71 16.42 6.60
C ASP A 249 -11.07 15.63 5.33
N VAL A 250 -11.26 14.32 5.49
CA VAL A 250 -11.59 13.36 4.44
C VAL A 250 -12.74 12.49 4.94
N ILE A 251 -13.85 12.41 4.22
CA ILE A 251 -14.92 11.45 4.52
C ILE A 251 -14.50 10.07 4.00
N VAL A 252 -14.54 9.05 4.86
CA VAL A 252 -14.04 7.70 4.55
C VAL A 252 -15.02 6.60 5.00
N PRO A 253 -15.10 5.47 4.26
CA PRO A 253 -15.93 4.35 4.62
C PRO A 253 -15.36 3.59 5.82
N ARG A 254 -16.23 3.19 6.75
CA ARG A 254 -15.83 2.45 7.95
C ARG A 254 -16.25 0.98 7.88
N TRP A 255 -15.31 0.10 7.54
CA TRP A 255 -15.50 -1.35 7.49
C TRP A 255 -14.60 -2.06 8.50
N VAL A 256 -15.14 -3.08 9.19
CA VAL A 256 -14.42 -3.86 10.20
C VAL A 256 -14.58 -5.35 9.90
N ARG A 257 -13.46 -6.05 9.73
CA ARG A 257 -13.36 -7.48 9.38
C ARG A 257 -13.98 -8.43 10.40
N ASN A 258 -13.75 -8.16 11.69
CA ASN A 258 -14.10 -9.03 12.82
C ASN A 258 -13.56 -10.48 12.64
N GLU A 259 -14.18 -11.48 13.27
CA GLU A 259 -13.78 -12.88 13.16
C GLU A 259 -14.17 -13.49 11.80
N GLU A 260 -13.27 -14.30 11.24
CA GLU A 260 -13.51 -15.09 10.03
C GLU A 260 -12.82 -16.47 10.05
N SER A 261 -13.43 -17.43 9.36
CA SER A 261 -13.09 -18.85 9.41
C SER A 261 -13.56 -19.55 8.13
N ALA A 262 -12.75 -20.47 7.59
CA ALA A 262 -13.24 -21.44 6.62
C ALA A 262 -12.64 -22.83 6.81
N TRP A 263 -13.48 -23.84 6.57
CA TRP A 263 -13.15 -25.25 6.70
C TRP A 263 -13.65 -25.99 5.47
N MET A 264 -12.72 -26.62 4.74
CA MET A 264 -13.08 -27.67 3.79
C MET A 264 -13.50 -28.89 4.61
N LEU A 265 -14.70 -29.41 4.36
CA LEU A 265 -15.29 -30.57 5.05
C LEU A 265 -15.09 -31.84 4.21
N GLU A 266 -15.49 -31.78 2.93
CA GLU A 266 -15.24 -32.84 1.94
C GLU A 266 -14.05 -32.52 1.02
N PRO A 267 -13.25 -33.52 0.60
CA PRO A 267 -13.31 -34.94 0.97
C PRO A 267 -12.57 -35.26 2.29
N ARG A 268 -12.06 -34.23 2.97
CA ARG A 268 -11.37 -34.33 4.26
C ARG A 268 -11.47 -32.99 5.00
N VAL A 269 -11.57 -33.04 6.32
CA VAL A 269 -11.50 -31.85 7.16
C VAL A 269 -10.14 -31.16 6.99
N LYS A 270 -10.15 -29.86 6.68
CA LYS A 270 -8.99 -28.96 6.71
C LYS A 270 -9.45 -27.52 6.93
N LYS A 271 -8.83 -26.83 7.91
CA LYS A 271 -8.90 -25.37 8.01
C LYS A 271 -8.23 -24.75 6.77
N LEU A 272 -8.93 -23.85 6.10
CA LEU A 272 -8.41 -23.06 5.00
C LEU A 272 -7.73 -21.81 5.55
N SER A 273 -6.67 -21.38 4.89
CA SER A 273 -6.01 -20.12 5.21
C SER A 273 -6.68 -19.03 4.38
N LEU A 274 -7.39 -18.13 5.07
CA LEU A 274 -8.38 -17.23 4.51
C LEU A 274 -8.19 -15.83 5.08
N LEU A 275 -8.50 -14.81 4.27
CA LEU A 275 -8.60 -13.42 4.67
C LEU A 275 -9.64 -12.70 3.79
N GLY A 276 -10.70 -12.17 4.40
CA GLY A 276 -11.81 -11.45 3.78
C GLY A 276 -11.36 -10.27 2.90
N LEU A 277 -12.19 -9.85 1.95
CA LEU A 277 -11.92 -8.66 1.14
C LEU A 277 -12.54 -7.41 1.75
N GLY A 278 -11.92 -6.26 1.50
CA GLY A 278 -12.42 -4.96 1.94
C GLY A 278 -13.84 -4.70 1.45
N GLY A 279 -14.71 -4.27 2.36
CA GLY A 279 -16.13 -4.06 2.07
C GLY A 279 -16.97 -5.33 1.92
N SER A 280 -16.43 -6.54 2.13
CA SER A 280 -17.23 -7.78 2.12
C SER A 280 -18.32 -7.75 3.19
N VAL A 281 -19.50 -8.27 2.85
CA VAL A 281 -20.55 -8.57 3.83
C VAL A 281 -20.20 -9.80 4.68
N SER A 282 -20.82 -9.90 5.85
CA SER A 282 -20.80 -11.07 6.72
C SER A 282 -21.62 -12.24 6.15
N THR A 283 -21.28 -13.46 6.59
CA THR A 283 -22.13 -14.63 6.41
C THR A 283 -23.39 -14.55 7.29
N PRO A 284 -24.52 -15.16 6.90
CA PRO A 284 -25.68 -15.30 7.78
C PRO A 284 -25.33 -16.03 9.09
N PRO A 285 -26.17 -15.89 10.15
CA PRO A 285 -25.98 -16.61 11.41
C PRO A 285 -25.88 -18.12 11.20
N GLY A 286 -24.81 -18.73 11.72
CA GLY A 286 -24.47 -20.16 11.50
C GLY A 286 -23.54 -20.42 10.31
N GLY A 287 -23.17 -19.39 9.54
CA GLY A 287 -22.26 -19.50 8.40
C GLY A 287 -22.92 -20.00 7.11
N ILE A 288 -22.10 -20.25 6.09
CA ILE A 288 -22.51 -20.86 4.82
C ILE A 288 -21.75 -22.18 4.67
N THR A 289 -22.47 -23.30 4.67
CA THR A 289 -21.93 -24.60 4.26
C THR A 289 -22.50 -24.96 2.90
N ALA A 290 -21.64 -25.10 1.89
CA ALA A 290 -22.06 -25.42 0.53
C ALA A 290 -20.95 -26.09 -0.30
N GLN A 291 -21.36 -26.76 -1.38
CA GLN A 291 -20.44 -27.29 -2.38
C GLN A 291 -19.65 -26.16 -3.07
N VAL A 292 -18.44 -26.47 -3.49
CA VAL A 292 -17.58 -25.57 -4.28
C VAL A 292 -17.77 -25.78 -5.79
N LEU A 293 -17.64 -24.69 -6.56
CA LEU A 293 -17.30 -24.72 -7.99
C LEU A 293 -16.01 -23.91 -8.21
N VAL A 294 -14.94 -24.58 -8.61
CA VAL A 294 -13.67 -23.94 -9.00
C VAL A 294 -13.74 -23.50 -10.46
N VAL A 295 -13.40 -22.25 -10.74
CA VAL A 295 -13.37 -21.64 -12.07
C VAL A 295 -12.04 -20.93 -12.29
N LYS A 296 -11.55 -20.87 -13.52
CA LYS A 296 -10.26 -20.23 -13.85
C LYS A 296 -10.36 -18.72 -14.05
N ASP A 297 -11.48 -18.28 -14.58
CA ASP A 297 -11.71 -16.93 -15.09
C ASP A 297 -13.22 -16.65 -15.18
N PHE A 298 -13.60 -15.42 -15.57
CA PHE A 298 -15.01 -15.03 -15.67
C PHE A 298 -15.75 -15.70 -16.85
N GLU A 299 -15.05 -16.14 -17.90
CA GLU A 299 -15.65 -16.84 -19.05
C GLU A 299 -15.92 -18.31 -18.70
N ASP A 300 -15.03 -18.92 -17.91
CA ASP A 300 -15.18 -20.23 -17.29
C ASP A 300 -16.34 -20.25 -16.31
N LEU A 301 -16.53 -19.19 -15.52
CA LEU A 301 -17.73 -19.03 -14.71
C LEU A 301 -19.00 -18.91 -15.55
N ALA A 302 -19.00 -18.07 -16.60
CA ALA A 302 -20.16 -17.92 -17.48
C ALA A 302 -20.54 -19.24 -18.18
N ARG A 303 -19.54 -20.02 -18.63
CA ARG A 303 -19.75 -21.36 -19.22
C ARG A 303 -20.30 -22.40 -18.22
N HIS A 304 -20.10 -22.20 -16.92
CA HIS A 304 -20.58 -23.10 -15.86
C HIS A 304 -21.66 -22.47 -14.96
N ALA A 305 -22.32 -21.39 -15.40
CA ALA A 305 -23.25 -20.59 -14.58
C ALA A 305 -24.34 -21.44 -13.88
N SER A 306 -24.96 -22.39 -14.60
CA SER A 306 -25.98 -23.29 -14.04
C SER A 306 -25.46 -24.27 -12.99
N GLN A 307 -24.14 -24.44 -12.87
CA GLN A 307 -23.47 -25.27 -11.85
C GLN A 307 -23.03 -24.45 -10.63
N ALA A 308 -23.03 -23.11 -10.73
CA ALA A 308 -22.64 -22.20 -9.66
C ALA A 308 -23.80 -21.88 -8.69
N VAL A 309 -25.05 -22.11 -9.12
CA VAL A 309 -26.26 -21.87 -8.32
C VAL A 309 -26.19 -22.64 -7.00
N GLY A 310 -26.29 -21.92 -5.87
CA GLY A 310 -26.23 -22.50 -4.52
C GLY A 310 -24.83 -22.90 -4.06
N LYS A 311 -23.76 -22.57 -4.80
CA LYS A 311 -22.38 -22.97 -4.50
C LYS A 311 -21.49 -21.82 -4.07
N ILE A 312 -20.35 -22.18 -3.46
CA ILE A 312 -19.21 -21.27 -3.24
C ILE A 312 -18.35 -21.30 -4.51
N VAL A 313 -18.20 -20.15 -5.18
CA VAL A 313 -17.34 -20.06 -6.38
C VAL A 313 -15.90 -19.81 -5.95
N VAL A 314 -14.97 -20.68 -6.35
CA VAL A 314 -13.52 -20.51 -6.11
C VAL A 314 -12.86 -20.06 -7.40
N TYR A 315 -12.41 -18.80 -7.46
CA TYR A 315 -11.59 -18.30 -8.56
C TYR A 315 -10.15 -18.76 -8.39
N ASN A 316 -9.61 -19.53 -9.35
CA ASN A 316 -8.20 -19.92 -9.42
C ASN A 316 -7.55 -19.50 -10.75
N PRO A 317 -7.45 -18.18 -11.03
CA PRO A 317 -6.65 -17.68 -12.16
C PRO A 317 -5.16 -18.01 -11.98
N GLY A 318 -4.45 -18.14 -13.10
CA GLY A 318 -2.99 -18.04 -13.06
C GLY A 318 -2.57 -16.59 -12.78
N TRP A 319 -1.48 -16.40 -12.03
CA TRP A 319 -0.85 -15.08 -11.96
C TRP A 319 -0.33 -14.70 -13.34
N VAL A 320 -0.59 -13.45 -13.76
CA VAL A 320 -0.07 -12.85 -15.00
C VAL A 320 0.65 -11.54 -14.65
N SER A 321 -0.06 -10.64 -13.99
CA SER A 321 0.43 -9.39 -13.40
C SER A 321 -0.64 -8.87 -12.43
N TYR A 322 -0.30 -7.96 -11.52
CA TYR A 322 -1.29 -7.41 -10.58
C TYR A 322 -2.53 -6.82 -11.28
N PRO A 323 -2.42 -5.92 -12.30
CA PRO A 323 -3.60 -5.40 -12.99
C PRO A 323 -4.43 -6.47 -13.72
N ALA A 324 -3.81 -7.54 -14.22
CA ALA A 324 -4.51 -8.62 -14.90
C ALA A 324 -5.19 -9.61 -13.92
N THR A 325 -4.70 -9.72 -12.69
CA THR A 325 -5.19 -10.69 -11.69
C THR A 325 -6.07 -10.04 -10.62
N VAL A 326 -5.90 -8.75 -10.31
CA VAL A 326 -6.68 -8.04 -9.27
C VAL A 326 -8.18 -7.97 -9.57
N GLN A 327 -8.57 -8.03 -10.85
CA GLN A 327 -9.99 -8.03 -11.27
C GLN A 327 -10.85 -9.09 -10.56
N TYR A 328 -10.26 -10.23 -10.17
CA TYR A 328 -10.94 -11.31 -9.44
C TYR A 328 -11.17 -10.99 -7.97
N ARG A 329 -10.29 -10.19 -7.35
CA ARG A 329 -10.54 -9.54 -6.05
C ARG A 329 -11.66 -8.52 -6.23
N SER A 330 -11.45 -7.54 -7.12
CA SER A 330 -12.32 -6.36 -7.25
C SER A 330 -13.77 -6.67 -7.60
N HIS A 331 -14.05 -7.69 -8.42
CA HIS A 331 -15.39 -7.97 -8.96
C HIS A 331 -15.86 -9.42 -8.78
N GLY A 332 -15.09 -10.26 -8.08
CA GLY A 332 -15.39 -11.70 -7.95
C GLY A 332 -16.75 -11.96 -7.30
N ALA A 333 -17.09 -11.22 -6.25
CA ALA A 333 -18.38 -11.37 -5.58
C ALA A 333 -19.57 -11.03 -6.49
N SER A 334 -19.52 -9.91 -7.22
CA SER A 334 -20.54 -9.55 -8.20
C SER A 334 -20.71 -10.58 -9.31
N ARG A 335 -19.59 -11.06 -9.87
CA ARG A 335 -19.60 -12.01 -10.99
C ARG A 335 -20.13 -13.39 -10.57
N ALA A 336 -19.84 -13.83 -9.35
CA ALA A 336 -20.40 -15.05 -8.76
C ALA A 336 -21.89 -14.89 -8.38
N SER A 337 -22.27 -13.77 -7.78
CA SER A 337 -23.67 -13.47 -7.40
C SER A 337 -24.62 -13.47 -8.61
N LYS A 338 -24.18 -12.90 -9.75
CA LYS A 338 -24.94 -12.89 -11.02
C LYS A 338 -25.30 -14.28 -11.57
N VAL A 339 -24.63 -15.34 -11.11
CA VAL A 339 -24.92 -16.74 -11.48
C VAL A 339 -25.47 -17.57 -10.32
N GLY A 340 -25.93 -16.94 -9.24
CA GLY A 340 -26.60 -17.58 -8.10
C GLY A 340 -25.67 -18.25 -7.09
N ALA A 341 -24.37 -17.92 -7.09
CA ALA A 341 -23.46 -18.37 -6.03
C ALA A 341 -23.83 -17.76 -4.67
N VAL A 342 -23.54 -18.48 -3.58
CA VAL A 342 -23.85 -18.03 -2.21
C VAL A 342 -22.68 -17.33 -1.51
N ALA A 343 -21.45 -17.56 -1.98
CA ALA A 343 -20.25 -16.83 -1.59
C ALA A 343 -19.17 -16.99 -2.67
N ALA A 344 -18.12 -16.17 -2.60
CA ALA A 344 -16.95 -16.27 -3.47
C ALA A 344 -15.66 -16.42 -2.65
N LEU A 345 -14.75 -17.27 -3.11
CA LEU A 345 -13.39 -17.39 -2.61
C LEU A 345 -12.41 -17.10 -3.74
N VAL A 346 -11.45 -16.22 -3.52
CA VAL A 346 -10.51 -15.75 -4.53
C VAL A 346 -9.13 -16.33 -4.22
N ARG A 347 -8.49 -17.00 -5.18
CA ARG A 347 -7.05 -17.29 -5.08
C ARG A 347 -6.30 -15.97 -4.95
N SER A 348 -5.58 -15.81 -3.84
CA SER A 348 -4.85 -14.59 -3.49
C SER A 348 -4.06 -14.02 -4.67
N VAL A 349 -4.13 -12.69 -4.82
CA VAL A 349 -3.62 -11.93 -5.97
C VAL A 349 -2.11 -11.76 -5.86
N THR A 350 -1.39 -12.87 -5.91
CA THR A 350 0.06 -12.95 -5.73
C THR A 350 0.72 -13.95 -6.69
N PRO A 351 1.98 -13.70 -7.13
CA PRO A 351 2.80 -14.70 -7.80
C PRO A 351 3.29 -15.82 -6.86
N PHE A 352 3.39 -15.56 -5.54
CA PHE A 352 4.11 -16.42 -4.59
C PHE A 352 3.40 -16.46 -3.23
N SER A 353 3.27 -17.65 -2.64
CA SER A 353 2.59 -17.85 -1.36
C SER A 353 3.37 -18.85 -0.51
N LEU A 354 3.38 -18.60 0.80
CA LEU A 354 3.82 -19.56 1.82
C LEU A 354 2.67 -19.76 2.81
N ASN A 355 1.55 -20.26 2.28
CA ASN A 355 0.25 -20.30 2.95
C ASN A 355 -0.24 -18.90 3.40
N THR A 356 0.07 -17.85 2.62
CA THR A 356 -0.31 -16.46 2.88
C THR A 356 -1.58 -16.05 2.09
N PRO A 357 -2.67 -15.64 2.75
CA PRO A 357 -3.82 -15.01 2.09
C PRO A 357 -3.61 -13.49 1.98
N HIS A 358 -4.06 -12.89 0.86
CA HIS A 358 -3.89 -11.46 0.58
C HIS A 358 -5.25 -10.75 0.44
N THR A 359 -5.50 -9.69 1.19
CA THR A 359 -6.77 -8.92 1.17
C THR A 359 -6.77 -7.81 0.10
N GLY A 360 -7.46 -6.70 0.35
CA GLY A 360 -7.67 -5.60 -0.57
C GLY A 360 -9.13 -5.35 -0.89
N GLN A 361 -9.39 -4.13 -1.36
CA GLN A 361 -10.75 -3.69 -1.67
C GLN A 361 -11.39 -4.49 -2.80
N GLN A 362 -12.70 -4.72 -2.64
CA GLN A 362 -13.60 -5.16 -3.69
C GLN A 362 -14.84 -4.27 -3.76
N ALA A 363 -15.56 -4.35 -4.87
CA ALA A 363 -16.79 -3.60 -5.10
C ALA A 363 -17.92 -4.55 -5.49
N TYR A 364 -19.11 -4.29 -4.91
CA TYR A 364 -20.35 -4.91 -5.36
C TYR A 364 -21.01 -4.05 -6.44
N ASP A 365 -21.57 -4.68 -7.46
CA ASP A 365 -22.41 -4.01 -8.44
C ASP A 365 -23.80 -3.74 -7.81
N ASP A 366 -24.40 -2.55 -8.00
CA ASP A 366 -25.71 -2.21 -7.40
C ASP A 366 -26.86 -3.15 -7.81
N SER A 367 -26.66 -3.89 -8.89
CA SER A 367 -27.63 -4.83 -9.49
C SER A 367 -27.58 -6.25 -8.92
N VAL A 368 -26.75 -6.53 -7.90
CA VAL A 368 -26.56 -7.90 -7.38
C VAL A 368 -26.88 -8.04 -5.89
N ALA A 369 -27.23 -9.26 -5.47
CA ALA A 369 -27.21 -9.61 -4.06
C ALA A 369 -25.75 -9.60 -3.56
N LYS A 370 -25.47 -8.87 -2.48
CA LYS A 370 -24.14 -8.88 -1.84
C LYS A 370 -23.92 -10.25 -1.20
N ILE A 371 -22.84 -10.94 -1.57
CA ILE A 371 -22.45 -12.26 -1.04
C ILE A 371 -21.09 -12.17 -0.35
N PRO A 372 -20.82 -12.97 0.71
CA PRO A 372 -19.52 -12.96 1.39
C PRO A 372 -18.38 -13.30 0.43
N VAL A 373 -17.24 -12.60 0.58
CA VAL A 373 -16.08 -12.80 -0.29
C VAL A 373 -14.76 -12.66 0.45
N ALA A 374 -13.88 -13.64 0.26
CA ALA A 374 -12.57 -13.68 0.88
C ALA A 374 -11.50 -14.21 -0.07
N CYS A 375 -10.25 -13.84 0.16
CA CYS A 375 -9.11 -14.50 -0.44
C CYS A 375 -8.73 -15.77 0.33
N ILE A 376 -8.27 -16.77 -0.41
CA ILE A 376 -7.62 -17.99 0.10
C ILE A 376 -6.24 -18.15 -0.54
N THR A 377 -5.40 -19.00 0.05
CA THR A 377 -4.03 -19.21 -0.45
C THR A 377 -3.99 -19.83 -1.84
N VAL A 378 -2.89 -19.59 -2.55
CA VAL A 378 -2.61 -20.19 -3.87
C VAL A 378 -2.67 -21.71 -3.80
N GLU A 379 -2.16 -22.29 -2.72
CA GLU A 379 -2.08 -23.72 -2.46
C GLU A 379 -3.46 -24.34 -2.25
N ASP A 380 -4.36 -23.66 -1.51
CA ASP A 380 -5.71 -24.15 -1.24
C ASP A 380 -6.59 -24.05 -2.48
N ALA A 381 -6.55 -22.93 -3.21
CA ALA A 381 -7.27 -22.80 -4.48
C ALA A 381 -6.79 -23.83 -5.53
N ALA A 382 -5.47 -24.04 -5.65
CA ALA A 382 -4.92 -25.05 -6.54
C ALA A 382 -5.20 -26.48 -6.06
N MET A 383 -5.29 -26.73 -4.74
CA MET A 383 -5.72 -28.01 -4.18
C MET A 383 -7.16 -28.33 -4.59
N MET A 384 -8.07 -27.36 -4.45
CA MET A 384 -9.46 -27.50 -4.86
C MET A 384 -9.59 -27.76 -6.36
N GLU A 385 -8.83 -27.06 -7.21
CA GLU A 385 -8.85 -27.34 -8.66
C GLU A 385 -8.40 -28.78 -8.96
N ARG A 386 -7.35 -29.29 -8.28
CA ARG A 386 -6.89 -30.68 -8.41
C ARG A 386 -7.90 -31.71 -7.87
N LEU A 387 -8.80 -31.32 -6.97
CA LEU A 387 -9.89 -32.16 -6.48
C LEU A 387 -11.05 -32.20 -7.48
N GLN A 388 -11.54 -31.04 -7.93
CA GLN A 388 -12.61 -30.94 -8.92
C GLN A 388 -12.24 -31.63 -10.25
N ARG A 389 -11.00 -31.46 -10.73
CA ARG A 389 -10.48 -32.14 -11.94
C ARG A 389 -10.47 -33.69 -11.82
N ARG A 390 -10.64 -34.25 -10.63
CA ARG A 390 -10.80 -35.71 -10.39
C ARG A 390 -12.25 -36.15 -10.17
N GLY A 391 -13.22 -35.24 -10.29
CA GLY A 391 -14.63 -35.51 -9.97
C GLY A 391 -14.90 -35.70 -8.46
N VAL A 392 -14.01 -35.21 -7.60
CA VAL A 392 -14.16 -35.32 -6.14
C VAL A 392 -15.00 -34.15 -5.63
N SER A 393 -16.03 -34.45 -4.85
CA SER A 393 -16.83 -33.44 -4.14
C SER A 393 -15.96 -32.60 -3.20
N ILE A 394 -16.29 -31.31 -3.10
CA ILE A 394 -15.65 -30.36 -2.21
C ILE A 394 -16.78 -29.57 -1.56
N GLU A 395 -16.85 -29.61 -0.24
CA GLU A 395 -17.77 -28.81 0.57
C GLU A 395 -16.96 -27.93 1.50
N VAL A 396 -17.36 -26.66 1.62
CA VAL A 396 -16.72 -25.67 2.49
C VAL A 396 -17.77 -25.05 3.40
N ARG A 397 -17.46 -24.99 4.70
CA ARG A 397 -18.09 -24.08 5.66
C ARG A 397 -17.29 -22.79 5.70
N LEU A 398 -17.94 -21.66 5.44
CA LEU A 398 -17.41 -20.29 5.51
C LEU A 398 -18.17 -19.53 6.60
N GLU A 399 -17.44 -18.78 7.42
CA GLU A 399 -17.95 -17.90 8.47
C GLU A 399 -17.18 -16.59 8.40
N MET A 400 -17.90 -15.46 8.31
CA MET A 400 -17.32 -14.12 8.29
C MET A 400 -18.26 -13.19 9.06
N SER A 401 -17.74 -12.43 10.02
CA SER A 401 -18.54 -11.51 10.86
C SER A 401 -18.34 -10.02 10.53
N ALA A 402 -17.80 -9.75 9.34
CA ALA A 402 -17.51 -8.40 8.84
C ALA A 402 -18.73 -7.47 8.82
N GLN A 403 -18.49 -6.20 9.16
CA GLN A 403 -19.52 -5.17 9.34
C GLN A 403 -19.10 -3.84 8.69
N SER A 404 -20.04 -3.22 7.97
CA SER A 404 -19.95 -1.83 7.54
C SER A 404 -20.72 -0.94 8.51
N TYR A 405 -20.13 0.19 8.86
CA TYR A 405 -20.73 1.27 9.65
C TYR A 405 -21.00 2.47 8.73
N PRO A 406 -21.74 3.50 9.19
CA PRO A 406 -21.73 4.79 8.52
C PRO A 406 -20.31 5.35 8.39
N ASP A 407 -20.08 6.08 7.31
CA ASP A 407 -18.82 6.76 7.01
C ASP A 407 -18.45 7.77 8.11
N VAL A 408 -17.15 8.01 8.25
CA VAL A 408 -16.56 8.84 9.31
C VAL A 408 -15.56 9.84 8.72
N THR A 409 -15.25 10.88 9.46
CA THR A 409 -14.13 11.76 9.13
C THR A 409 -12.80 11.10 9.52
N SER A 410 -11.87 11.06 8.57
CA SER A 410 -10.44 10.82 8.73
C SER A 410 -9.68 12.07 8.23
N ARG A 411 -8.34 12.07 8.29
CA ARG A 411 -7.52 13.25 7.99
C ARG A 411 -6.32 12.96 7.08
N ASN A 412 -6.19 13.70 5.99
CA ASN A 412 -4.92 13.85 5.27
C ASN A 412 -3.96 14.68 6.13
N THR A 413 -2.71 14.24 6.31
CA THR A 413 -1.68 14.98 7.06
C THR A 413 -0.86 15.85 6.12
N ILE A 414 -0.72 17.15 6.38
CA ILE A 414 0.00 18.10 5.52
C ILE A 414 1.09 18.83 6.31
N THR A 415 2.29 18.89 5.72
CA THR A 415 3.45 19.61 6.29
C THR A 415 4.29 20.25 5.18
N GLU A 416 5.04 21.31 5.48
CA GLU A 416 5.78 22.07 4.46
C GLU A 416 7.21 22.46 4.86
N VAL A 417 8.05 22.64 3.85
CA VAL A 417 9.27 23.46 3.89
C VAL A 417 9.00 24.65 2.98
N LEU A 418 8.68 25.81 3.57
CA LEU A 418 8.16 26.96 2.83
C LEU A 418 9.19 27.52 1.83
N GLY A 419 8.73 27.87 0.63
CA GLY A 419 9.57 28.52 -0.38
C GLY A 419 10.15 29.84 0.10
N TRP A 420 11.34 30.23 -0.40
CA TRP A 420 11.92 31.55 -0.13
C TRP A 420 11.62 32.60 -1.21
N GLN A 421 11.21 32.19 -2.41
CA GLN A 421 11.00 33.10 -3.56
C GLN A 421 9.60 33.01 -4.18
N GLN A 422 9.02 31.81 -4.28
CA GLN A 422 7.65 31.56 -4.72
C GLN A 422 6.96 30.58 -3.75
N PRO A 423 6.63 30.99 -2.51
CA PRO A 423 6.01 30.10 -1.53
C PRO A 423 4.63 29.57 -1.97
N ASP A 424 3.96 30.26 -2.90
CA ASP A 424 2.70 29.85 -3.52
C ASP A 424 2.84 28.81 -4.64
N GLU A 425 4.07 28.50 -5.09
CA GLU A 425 4.34 27.41 -6.02
C GLU A 425 4.77 26.18 -5.20
N VAL A 426 4.30 25.00 -5.59
CA VAL A 426 4.40 23.78 -4.76
C VAL A 426 5.00 22.62 -5.56
N VAL A 427 5.94 21.91 -4.93
CA VAL A 427 6.25 20.50 -5.24
C VAL A 427 5.70 19.65 -4.11
N VAL A 428 4.98 18.57 -4.45
CA VAL A 428 4.43 17.63 -3.46
C VAL A 428 5.26 16.34 -3.45
N VAL A 429 5.50 15.79 -2.25
CA VAL A 429 5.93 14.40 -2.02
C VAL A 429 4.90 13.69 -1.13
N SER A 430 4.52 12.46 -1.48
CA SER A 430 3.46 11.72 -0.79
C SER A 430 3.64 10.20 -0.76
N GLY A 431 2.89 9.61 0.16
CA GLY A 431 2.60 8.19 0.37
C GLY A 431 1.35 8.09 1.26
N HIS A 432 0.77 6.91 1.48
CA HIS A 432 -0.45 6.79 2.29
C HIS A 432 -0.15 6.35 3.74
N LEU A 433 -0.87 6.95 4.70
CA LEU A 433 -0.67 6.67 6.13
C LEU A 433 -1.60 5.57 6.64
N ASP A 434 -2.66 5.19 5.92
CA ASP A 434 -3.41 3.98 6.21
C ASP A 434 -2.66 2.70 5.77
N SER A 435 -3.30 1.55 5.96
CA SER A 435 -2.92 0.23 5.45
C SER A 435 -4.13 -0.71 5.56
N TRP A 436 -4.05 -1.94 5.05
CA TRP A 436 -4.95 -2.99 5.54
C TRP A 436 -4.79 -3.28 7.02
N ASP A 437 -5.82 -3.90 7.59
CA ASP A 437 -5.93 -4.39 8.97
C ASP A 437 -5.15 -5.71 9.22
N VAL A 438 -4.05 -5.92 8.48
CA VAL A 438 -3.17 -7.10 8.57
C VAL A 438 -1.71 -6.72 8.41
N GLY A 439 -0.81 -7.51 8.99
CA GLY A 439 0.61 -7.16 9.04
C GLY A 439 0.82 -5.91 9.88
N GLN A 440 1.65 -4.99 9.40
CA GLN A 440 1.90 -3.68 10.02
C GLN A 440 1.82 -2.51 9.02
N GLY A 441 1.46 -2.75 7.76
CA GLY A 441 1.46 -1.71 6.71
C GLY A 441 2.84 -1.04 6.56
N ALA A 442 3.91 -1.84 6.49
CA ALA A 442 5.29 -1.36 6.62
C ALA A 442 5.89 -1.02 5.25
N MET A 443 5.72 -1.92 4.30
CA MET A 443 5.98 -1.71 2.88
C MET A 443 4.79 -1.03 2.17
N ASP A 444 3.59 -1.11 2.78
CA ASP A 444 2.29 -0.78 2.17
C ASP A 444 1.47 0.14 3.12
N ASP A 445 1.71 1.46 3.18
CA ASP A 445 2.79 2.25 2.58
C ASP A 445 3.57 3.05 3.66
N GLY A 446 3.86 2.40 4.79
CA GLY A 446 4.69 3.02 5.84
C GLY A 446 6.02 3.56 5.28
N GLY A 447 6.69 2.80 4.40
CA GLY A 447 7.92 3.20 3.73
C GLY A 447 7.78 4.46 2.88
N GLY A 448 6.78 4.53 1.98
CA GLY A 448 6.56 5.67 1.09
C GLY A 448 6.13 6.93 1.82
N ALA A 449 5.25 6.78 2.81
CA ALA A 449 4.87 7.84 3.74
C ALA A 449 6.09 8.41 4.49
N ILE A 450 6.93 7.54 5.08
CA ILE A 450 8.08 7.98 5.89
C ILE A 450 9.21 8.59 5.04
N ILE A 451 9.53 8.09 3.82
CA ILE A 451 10.51 8.79 2.98
C ILE A 451 9.98 10.15 2.47
N SER A 452 8.66 10.28 2.30
CA SER A 452 8.04 11.55 1.91
C SER A 452 8.01 12.56 3.07
N TRP A 453 7.92 12.08 4.32
CA TRP A 453 8.01 12.91 5.52
C TRP A 453 9.44 13.30 5.89
N GLU A 454 10.37 12.35 6.02
CA GLU A 454 11.78 12.67 6.32
C GLU A 454 12.41 13.51 5.19
N ALA A 455 11.89 13.52 3.95
CA ALA A 455 12.40 14.40 2.89
C ALA A 455 12.32 15.89 3.26
N GLY A 456 11.21 16.34 3.87
CA GLY A 456 11.12 17.71 4.40
C GLY A 456 12.11 17.94 5.54
N VAL A 457 12.26 16.96 6.43
CA VAL A 457 13.13 17.03 7.61
C VAL A 457 14.62 17.07 7.23
N VAL A 458 15.03 16.30 6.21
CA VAL A 458 16.38 16.33 5.61
C VAL A 458 16.71 17.73 5.11
N LEU A 459 15.78 18.38 4.40
CA LEU A 459 15.98 19.76 3.94
C LEU A 459 16.10 20.75 5.09
N LYS A 460 15.22 20.68 6.11
CA LYS A 460 15.33 21.53 7.31
C LYS A 460 16.67 21.35 8.02
N LYS A 461 17.14 20.11 8.22
CA LYS A 461 18.41 19.81 8.91
C LYS A 461 19.65 20.20 8.12
N LEU A 462 19.59 20.19 6.80
CA LEU A 462 20.65 20.70 5.92
C LEU A 462 20.62 22.22 5.73
N GLY A 463 19.60 22.92 6.24
CA GLY A 463 19.38 24.35 6.00
C GLY A 463 19.01 24.66 4.54
N LEU A 464 18.54 23.66 3.79
CA LEU A 464 18.14 23.78 2.40
C LEU A 464 16.69 24.28 2.34
N ARG A 465 16.50 25.51 1.88
CA ARG A 465 15.19 26.09 1.60
C ARG A 465 15.05 26.31 0.09
N PRO A 466 14.19 25.56 -0.62
CA PRO A 466 14.00 25.75 -2.05
C PRO A 466 13.28 27.07 -2.40
N ARG A 467 13.40 27.53 -3.65
CA ARG A 467 12.66 28.69 -4.18
C ARG A 467 11.15 28.56 -3.94
N ARG A 468 10.60 27.38 -4.25
CA ARG A 468 9.20 26.98 -4.04
C ARG A 468 9.00 26.25 -2.74
N THR A 469 7.74 26.09 -2.33
CA THR A 469 7.39 25.25 -1.17
C THR A 469 7.50 23.77 -1.54
N LEU A 470 8.19 22.98 -0.71
CA LEU A 470 8.02 21.53 -0.68
C LEU A 470 6.89 21.23 0.30
N ARG A 471 5.85 20.52 -0.15
CA ARG A 471 4.76 20.02 0.68
C ARG A 471 4.85 18.51 0.79
N THR A 472 4.88 17.96 1.99
CA THR A 472 4.58 16.55 2.21
C THR A 472 3.09 16.40 2.46
N ILE A 473 2.47 15.42 1.83
CA ILE A 473 1.11 14.96 2.17
C ILE A 473 1.17 13.48 2.49
N LEU A 474 0.60 13.07 3.62
CA LEU A 474 0.36 11.67 3.94
C LEU A 474 -1.15 11.42 3.83
N TRP A 475 -1.56 10.57 2.88
CA TRP A 475 -2.98 10.37 2.56
C TRP A 475 -3.69 9.48 3.59
N THR A 476 -5.01 9.50 3.55
CA THR A 476 -5.87 8.51 4.21
C THR A 476 -6.90 7.92 3.26
N GLY A 477 -7.13 6.62 3.38
CA GLY A 477 -8.12 5.90 2.61
C GLY A 477 -7.71 5.64 1.16
N GLU A 478 -6.41 5.49 0.86
CA GLU A 478 -5.97 4.90 -0.42
C GLU A 478 -6.67 3.55 -0.58
N GLU A 479 -6.48 2.70 0.45
CA GLU A 479 -6.72 1.27 0.39
C GLU A 479 -8.20 0.94 0.15
N GLN A 480 -9.10 1.81 0.62
CA GLN A 480 -10.55 1.65 0.48
C GLN A 480 -11.14 2.43 -0.72
N GLY A 481 -10.33 3.16 -1.49
CA GLY A 481 -10.76 3.78 -2.75
C GLY A 481 -10.20 5.16 -3.09
N LEU A 482 -8.96 5.49 -2.69
CA LEU A 482 -8.30 6.77 -2.97
C LEU A 482 -9.01 7.99 -2.35
N HIS A 483 -9.63 7.81 -1.17
CA HIS A 483 -10.52 8.81 -0.58
C HIS A 483 -9.79 10.13 -0.31
N GLY A 484 -8.59 10.06 0.26
CA GLY A 484 -7.73 11.21 0.57
C GLY A 484 -7.28 11.97 -0.67
N GLY A 485 -6.68 11.31 -1.65
CA GLY A 485 -6.22 11.94 -2.89
C GLY A 485 -7.35 12.43 -3.79
N LEU A 486 -8.50 11.74 -3.83
CA LEU A 486 -9.67 12.18 -4.59
C LEU A 486 -10.36 13.40 -3.96
N GLN A 487 -10.49 13.48 -2.64
CA GLN A 487 -11.05 14.65 -1.96
C GLN A 487 -10.08 15.84 -1.99
N TYR A 488 -8.78 15.61 -1.78
CA TYR A 488 -7.75 16.64 -1.98
C TYR A 488 -7.76 17.15 -3.44
N PHE A 489 -7.88 16.29 -4.44
CA PHE A 489 -8.10 16.73 -5.82
C PHE A 489 -9.41 17.51 -5.97
N ALA A 490 -10.53 17.04 -5.40
CA ALA A 490 -11.82 17.72 -5.51
C ALA A 490 -11.74 19.18 -5.03
N HIS A 491 -11.07 19.42 -3.89
CA HIS A 491 -10.82 20.73 -3.33
C HIS A 491 -9.78 21.53 -4.14
N HIS A 492 -8.56 21.01 -4.31
CA HIS A 492 -7.40 21.76 -4.81
C HIS A 492 -7.23 21.78 -6.33
N GLN A 493 -8.03 21.04 -7.11
CA GLN A 493 -7.91 21.01 -8.58
C GLN A 493 -8.05 22.38 -9.26
N HIS A 494 -8.61 23.38 -8.58
CA HIS A 494 -8.72 24.75 -9.09
C HIS A 494 -7.40 25.52 -8.97
N GLU A 495 -6.47 25.03 -8.15
CA GLU A 495 -5.12 25.55 -7.93
C GLU A 495 -4.05 24.82 -8.76
N SER A 496 -4.44 24.05 -9.80
CA SER A 496 -3.52 23.20 -10.59
C SER A 496 -2.20 23.88 -10.96
N ASP A 497 -2.28 25.15 -11.33
CA ASP A 497 -1.18 25.96 -11.86
C ASP A 497 -0.15 26.37 -10.78
N ARG A 498 -0.42 26.10 -9.49
CA ARG A 498 0.55 26.20 -8.39
C ARG A 498 1.49 24.98 -8.35
N PHE A 499 1.00 23.80 -8.73
CA PHE A 499 1.75 22.54 -8.64
C PHE A 499 2.72 22.40 -9.82
N GLN A 500 4.02 22.41 -9.53
CA GLN A 500 5.08 22.18 -10.52
C GLN A 500 5.32 20.68 -10.76
N LEU A 501 5.19 19.88 -9.70
CA LEU A 501 5.40 18.44 -9.67
C LEU A 501 4.66 17.86 -8.46
N ILE A 502 4.01 16.71 -8.62
CA ILE A 502 3.45 15.92 -7.51
C ILE A 502 4.10 14.53 -7.57
N MET A 503 4.66 14.04 -6.47
CA MET A 503 5.44 12.80 -6.43
C MET A 503 4.89 11.83 -5.40
N GLU A 504 4.73 10.56 -5.77
CA GLU A 504 4.18 9.52 -4.90
C GLU A 504 5.09 8.29 -4.84
N SER A 505 5.38 7.84 -3.62
CA SER A 505 5.99 6.55 -3.39
C SER A 505 4.93 5.66 -2.78
N ASP A 506 4.37 4.77 -3.57
CA ASP A 506 3.38 3.77 -3.15
C ASP A 506 3.59 2.52 -4.01
N SER A 507 4.59 1.72 -3.61
CA SER A 507 5.05 0.46 -4.25
C SER A 507 6.20 -0.15 -3.45
N GLY A 508 6.20 0.04 -2.12
CA GLY A 508 7.30 -0.30 -1.21
C GLY A 508 8.57 0.53 -1.43
N THR A 509 9.55 0.33 -0.56
CA THR A 509 10.80 1.12 -0.53
C THR A 509 12.05 0.31 -0.88
N PHE A 510 11.92 -0.65 -1.81
CA PHE A 510 13.02 -1.45 -2.37
C PHE A 510 14.09 -0.64 -3.12
N THR A 511 15.20 -1.30 -3.51
CA THR A 511 16.39 -0.68 -4.12
C THR A 511 16.03 0.32 -5.23
N PRO A 512 16.30 1.62 -5.03
CA PRO A 512 15.86 2.66 -5.94
C PRO A 512 16.63 2.57 -7.25
N GLN A 513 15.91 2.68 -8.35
CA GLN A 513 16.42 2.68 -9.72
C GLN A 513 16.29 4.06 -10.38
N GLY A 514 15.37 4.91 -9.89
CA GLY A 514 15.16 6.26 -10.41
C GLY A 514 13.73 6.76 -10.17
N ILE A 515 13.14 7.40 -11.18
CA ILE A 515 11.78 7.98 -11.14
C ILE A 515 10.92 7.48 -12.30
N GLY A 516 9.67 7.10 -12.02
CA GLY A 516 8.65 7.01 -13.07
C GLY A 516 8.08 8.39 -13.34
N PHE A 517 8.06 8.86 -14.60
CA PHE A 517 7.61 10.23 -14.91
C PHE A 517 6.38 10.30 -15.84
N PHE A 518 5.48 11.22 -15.52
CA PHE A 518 4.37 11.66 -16.36
C PHE A 518 4.47 13.16 -16.61
N GLY A 519 4.34 13.57 -17.88
CA GLY A 519 4.41 14.96 -18.33
C GLY A 519 4.78 15.05 -19.81
N THR A 520 5.17 16.24 -20.26
CA THR A 520 5.64 16.47 -21.64
C THR A 520 7.03 15.86 -21.90
N GLU A 521 7.46 15.80 -23.17
CA GLU A 521 8.83 15.39 -23.52
C GLU A 521 9.90 16.34 -22.95
N GLU A 522 9.57 17.63 -22.78
CA GLU A 522 10.47 18.62 -22.21
C GLU A 522 10.60 18.43 -20.68
N GLY A 523 9.48 18.19 -19.99
CA GLY A 523 9.48 17.82 -18.57
C GLY A 523 10.20 16.50 -18.29
N LEU A 524 9.98 15.48 -19.15
CA LEU A 524 10.71 14.21 -19.10
C LEU A 524 12.22 14.41 -19.28
N CYS A 525 12.61 15.41 -20.07
CA CYS A 525 14.00 15.78 -20.29
C CYS A 525 14.62 16.51 -19.11
N ALA A 526 13.90 17.44 -18.47
CA ALA A 526 14.32 18.03 -17.20
C ALA A 526 14.51 16.94 -16.13
N MET A 527 13.52 16.05 -15.95
CA MET A 527 13.58 14.95 -14.98
C MET A 527 14.78 14.02 -15.23
N LYS A 528 15.15 13.75 -16.49
CA LYS A 528 16.35 12.97 -16.82
C LYS A 528 17.66 13.66 -16.45
N GLU A 529 17.78 14.98 -16.61
CA GLU A 529 18.97 15.71 -16.16
C GLU A 529 19.03 15.76 -14.61
N ILE A 530 17.89 15.87 -13.93
CA ILE A 530 17.79 15.85 -12.45
C ILE A 530 18.21 14.47 -11.90
N VAL A 531 17.59 13.39 -12.39
CA VAL A 531 17.85 12.02 -11.92
C VAL A 531 19.27 11.55 -12.29
N ASN A 532 19.89 12.09 -13.34
CA ASN A 532 21.29 11.83 -13.64
C ASN A 532 22.27 12.39 -12.58
N LEU A 533 21.86 13.33 -11.72
CA LEU A 533 22.67 13.78 -10.58
C LEU A 533 22.91 12.63 -9.57
N LEU A 534 21.95 11.71 -9.45
CA LEU A 534 21.95 10.57 -8.51
C LEU A 534 22.74 9.34 -9.00
N HIS A 535 23.62 9.51 -9.99
CA HIS A 535 24.51 8.47 -10.49
C HIS A 535 25.40 7.86 -9.39
N SER A 536 25.71 8.60 -8.32
CA SER A 536 26.47 8.15 -7.15
C SER A 536 25.80 7.00 -6.38
N ILE A 537 24.46 6.93 -6.40
CA ILE A 537 23.66 5.84 -5.80
C ILE A 537 23.10 4.86 -6.84
N ASN A 538 23.56 4.94 -8.10
CA ASN A 538 23.12 4.15 -9.26
C ASN A 538 21.63 4.32 -9.69
N ALA A 539 20.85 5.16 -9.01
CA ALA A 539 19.42 5.36 -9.26
C ALA A 539 19.16 6.39 -10.37
N SER A 540 19.58 6.06 -11.60
CA SER A 540 19.65 7.00 -12.75
C SER A 540 18.57 6.81 -13.84
N LEU A 541 17.60 5.92 -13.66
CA LEU A 541 16.57 5.62 -14.66
C LEU A 541 15.39 6.60 -14.63
N VAL A 542 14.84 6.93 -15.81
CA VAL A 542 13.54 7.63 -15.91
C VAL A 542 12.65 6.92 -16.92
N THR A 543 11.57 6.30 -16.42
CA THR A 543 10.52 5.71 -17.27
C THR A 543 9.44 6.75 -17.58
N LYS A 544 8.62 6.50 -18.62
CA LYS A 544 7.66 7.47 -19.16
C LYS A 544 6.23 6.92 -19.10
N ASN A 545 5.26 7.82 -18.89
CA ASN A 545 3.81 7.57 -18.93
C ASN A 545 3.29 6.70 -17.76
N VAL A 546 3.97 6.70 -16.62
CA VAL A 546 3.49 6.05 -15.37
C VAL A 546 2.23 6.74 -14.83
N ASN A 547 1.63 6.20 -13.76
CA ASN A 547 0.52 6.86 -13.07
C ASN A 547 0.92 7.99 -12.11
N GLY A 548 2.17 8.01 -11.62
CA GLY A 548 2.59 8.87 -10.52
C GLY A 548 2.44 8.09 -9.21
N GLY A 549 1.19 7.82 -8.87
CA GLY A 549 0.75 6.87 -7.85
C GLY A 549 -0.78 6.73 -7.95
N PRO A 550 -1.45 6.03 -7.04
CA PRO A 550 -2.90 5.93 -7.06
C PRO A 550 -3.59 7.26 -6.72
N ASP A 551 -3.34 7.81 -5.53
CA ASP A 551 -3.93 9.06 -5.05
C ASP A 551 -3.61 10.23 -5.99
N ILE A 552 -2.35 10.35 -6.44
CA ILE A 552 -1.96 11.48 -7.32
C ILE A 552 -2.36 11.26 -8.78
N GLY A 553 -2.74 10.04 -9.17
CA GLY A 553 -3.05 9.67 -10.56
C GLY A 553 -4.22 10.45 -11.17
N VAL A 554 -5.09 11.02 -10.33
CA VAL A 554 -6.20 11.89 -10.74
C VAL A 554 -5.74 13.23 -11.33
N TRP A 555 -4.59 13.77 -10.89
CA TRP A 555 -4.06 15.06 -11.31
C TRP A 555 -3.65 15.12 -12.79
N LYS A 556 -3.50 13.97 -13.44
CA LYS A 556 -3.37 13.84 -14.91
C LYS A 556 -4.47 14.59 -15.66
N LYS A 557 -5.68 14.68 -15.11
CA LYS A 557 -6.83 15.43 -15.68
C LYS A 557 -6.51 16.92 -15.89
N LYS A 558 -5.56 17.48 -15.13
CA LYS A 558 -5.11 18.87 -15.19
C LYS A 558 -3.78 19.04 -15.93
N GLY A 559 -3.11 17.95 -16.33
CA GLY A 559 -1.82 18.00 -17.00
C GLY A 559 -0.60 18.22 -16.09
N VAL A 560 -0.81 18.26 -14.77
CA VAL A 560 0.27 18.43 -13.78
C VAL A 560 1.32 17.31 -13.94
N PRO A 561 2.63 17.62 -13.96
CA PRO A 561 3.68 16.62 -13.98
C PRO A 561 3.63 15.74 -12.73
N LEU A 562 3.74 14.42 -12.91
CA LEU A 562 3.73 13.45 -11.81
C LEU A 562 5.01 12.61 -11.78
N GLY A 563 5.51 12.32 -10.58
CA GLY A 563 6.61 11.39 -10.32
C GLY A 563 6.13 10.17 -9.52
N SER A 564 6.67 8.99 -9.81
CA SER A 564 6.61 7.82 -8.96
C SER A 564 8.01 7.44 -8.48
N LEU A 565 8.15 6.81 -7.32
CA LEU A 565 9.35 6.03 -7.04
C LEU A 565 9.47 4.92 -8.12
N LEU A 566 10.69 4.66 -8.59
CA LEU A 566 11.00 3.51 -9.44
C LEU A 566 12.08 2.69 -8.73
N ASN A 567 11.75 1.47 -8.35
CA ASN A 567 12.52 0.61 -7.46
C ASN A 567 12.55 -0.85 -7.95
N ALA A 568 13.31 -1.71 -7.25
CA ALA A 568 13.37 -3.15 -7.50
C ALA A 568 12.23 -3.90 -6.80
N ASN A 569 10.97 -3.66 -7.19
CA ASN A 569 9.77 -4.19 -6.53
C ASN A 569 9.34 -5.60 -6.98
N ASP A 570 10.27 -6.48 -7.38
CA ASP A 570 9.95 -7.84 -7.86
C ASP A 570 9.23 -8.73 -6.81
N LYS A 571 9.33 -8.35 -5.54
CA LYS A 571 8.77 -9.05 -4.37
C LYS A 571 7.58 -8.35 -3.72
N TYR A 572 7.17 -7.16 -4.17
CA TYR A 572 6.10 -6.38 -3.51
C TYR A 572 4.83 -7.23 -3.30
N PHE A 573 4.33 -7.82 -4.38
CA PHE A 573 3.16 -8.73 -4.35
C PHE A 573 3.38 -10.07 -3.64
N TYR A 574 4.56 -10.35 -3.06
CA TYR A 574 4.75 -11.51 -2.17
C TYR A 574 4.22 -11.20 -0.75
N TYR A 575 4.06 -9.92 -0.39
CA TYR A 575 3.76 -9.47 0.97
C TYR A 575 2.58 -8.49 1.05
N HIS A 576 2.45 -7.60 0.06
CA HIS A 576 1.37 -6.61 -0.12
C HIS A 576 -0.01 -7.16 0.26
N HIS A 577 -0.77 -6.38 1.03
CA HIS A 577 -2.08 -6.75 1.61
C HIS A 577 -2.10 -8.08 2.41
N SER A 578 -1.04 -8.50 3.09
CA SER A 578 -1.02 -9.75 3.87
C SER A 578 -0.37 -9.62 5.24
N GLN A 579 -0.60 -10.62 6.11
CA GLN A 579 0.03 -10.73 7.43
C GLN A 579 1.58 -10.85 7.39
N ALA A 580 2.19 -10.91 6.21
CA ALA A 580 3.64 -10.88 6.04
C ALA A 580 4.22 -9.47 5.83
N ASP A 581 3.39 -8.47 5.48
CA ASP A 581 3.85 -7.08 5.41
C ASP A 581 4.22 -6.58 6.82
N THR A 582 5.52 -6.42 7.05
CA THR A 582 6.14 -6.18 8.34
C THR A 582 7.48 -5.48 8.12
N LEU A 583 8.02 -4.85 9.17
CA LEU A 583 9.33 -4.19 9.15
C LEU A 583 10.49 -5.12 8.68
N THR A 584 10.29 -6.45 8.71
CA THR A 584 11.28 -7.45 8.28
C THR A 584 11.53 -7.51 6.76
N ILE A 585 10.71 -6.84 5.95
CA ILE A 585 10.89 -6.71 4.49
C ILE A 585 11.86 -5.58 4.16
N GLU A 586 11.83 -4.50 4.94
CA GLU A 586 12.57 -3.27 4.69
C GLU A 586 14.05 -3.40 5.09
N ASP A 587 14.93 -2.87 4.25
CA ASP A 587 16.38 -2.79 4.53
C ASP A 587 16.75 -1.34 4.86
N PRO A 588 17.33 -1.05 6.04
CA PRO A 588 17.63 0.32 6.47
C PRO A 588 18.48 1.10 5.46
N HIS A 589 19.47 0.44 4.84
CA HIS A 589 20.34 1.10 3.87
C HIS A 589 19.59 1.44 2.58
N THR A 590 18.72 0.53 2.11
CA THR A 590 17.89 0.72 0.94
C THR A 590 16.87 1.86 1.15
N LEU A 591 16.30 1.96 2.35
CA LEU A 591 15.40 3.05 2.73
C LEU A 591 16.13 4.40 2.78
N ASP A 592 17.37 4.45 3.29
CA ASP A 592 18.25 5.64 3.17
C ASP A 592 18.49 6.05 1.70
N LEU A 593 18.71 5.08 0.80
CA LEU A 593 18.91 5.36 -0.63
C LEU A 593 17.63 5.91 -1.28
N CYS A 594 16.45 5.38 -0.91
CA CYS A 594 15.16 5.87 -1.36
C CYS A 594 14.94 7.33 -0.91
N LEU A 595 15.13 7.61 0.39
CA LEU A 595 15.03 8.96 0.95
C LEU A 595 16.01 9.95 0.28
N ALA A 596 17.26 9.52 0.03
CA ALA A 596 18.26 10.35 -0.63
C ALA A 596 17.88 10.72 -2.06
N LEU A 597 17.33 9.78 -2.83
CA LEU A 597 16.77 10.04 -4.16
C LEU A 597 15.56 10.98 -4.08
N TRP A 598 14.60 10.68 -3.21
CA TRP A 598 13.32 11.38 -3.09
C TRP A 598 13.53 12.86 -2.72
N SER A 599 14.32 13.11 -1.67
CA SER A 599 14.73 14.45 -1.21
C SER A 599 15.46 15.23 -2.30
N SER A 600 16.34 14.58 -3.06
CA SER A 600 17.14 15.23 -4.10
C SER A 600 16.31 15.64 -5.32
N VAL A 601 15.44 14.74 -5.81
CA VAL A 601 14.54 15.04 -6.94
C VAL A 601 13.56 16.15 -6.56
N ALA A 602 12.95 16.05 -5.38
CA ALA A 602 12.00 17.04 -4.89
C ALA A 602 12.65 18.42 -4.67
N TYR A 603 13.84 18.47 -4.05
CA TYR A 603 14.57 19.74 -3.87
C TYR A 603 14.95 20.40 -5.20
N VAL A 604 15.55 19.65 -6.14
CA VAL A 604 15.99 20.24 -7.41
C VAL A 604 14.81 20.69 -8.27
N ALA A 605 13.68 19.94 -8.24
CA ALA A 605 12.44 20.40 -8.86
C ALA A 605 11.96 21.72 -8.24
N ALA A 606 11.83 21.76 -6.90
CA ALA A 606 11.32 22.93 -6.17
C ALA A 606 12.23 24.16 -6.30
N ASP A 607 13.56 23.97 -6.35
CA ASP A 607 14.52 25.08 -6.38
C ASP A 607 14.87 25.59 -7.78
N MET A 608 14.85 24.77 -8.85
CA MET A 608 15.25 25.24 -10.19
C MET A 608 14.35 26.38 -10.72
N SER A 609 14.90 27.32 -11.49
CA SER A 609 14.14 28.49 -11.97
C SER A 609 13.02 28.09 -12.95
N TYR A 610 13.24 27.00 -13.68
CA TYR A 610 12.37 26.46 -14.70
C TYR A 610 11.14 25.73 -14.10
N ARG A 611 9.93 26.21 -14.39
CA ARG A 611 8.68 25.47 -14.15
C ARG A 611 8.60 24.30 -15.14
N LEU A 612 8.30 23.09 -14.65
CA LEU A 612 8.01 21.95 -15.51
C LEU A 612 6.71 22.21 -16.30
N PRO A 613 6.70 22.10 -17.64
CA PRO A 613 5.52 22.42 -18.44
C PRO A 613 4.46 21.33 -18.30
N HIS A 614 3.25 21.74 -17.91
CA HIS A 614 2.07 20.90 -17.85
C HIS A 614 1.72 20.32 -19.24
N ALA A 615 1.20 19.10 -19.25
CA ALA A 615 0.82 18.42 -20.48
C ALA A 615 -0.61 18.78 -20.92
N PRO A 616 -0.87 19.01 -22.23
CA PRO A 616 -2.15 19.51 -22.70
C PRO A 616 -3.28 18.47 -22.52
N PRO A 617 -4.46 18.85 -22.00
CA PRO A 617 -5.57 17.92 -21.73
C PRO A 617 -6.05 17.07 -22.93
N SER A 618 -5.74 17.48 -24.16
CA SER A 618 -6.08 16.75 -25.38
C SER A 618 -5.32 15.42 -25.58
N GLN A 619 -4.22 15.19 -24.86
CA GLN A 619 -3.45 13.93 -24.95
C GLN A 619 -4.14 12.71 -24.29
N TYR A 620 -5.30 12.91 -23.64
CA TYR A 620 -5.94 11.89 -22.80
C TYR A 620 -7.26 11.32 -23.36
N ARG A 621 -7.65 11.65 -24.59
CA ARG A 621 -8.65 10.84 -25.31
C ARG A 621 -8.03 9.51 -25.72
N ARG A 622 -8.68 8.39 -25.35
CA ARG A 622 -8.24 7.01 -25.64
C ARG A 622 -7.70 6.87 -27.07
N VAL A 623 -6.49 6.32 -27.20
CA VAL A 623 -6.11 5.60 -28.42
C VAL A 623 -6.93 4.31 -28.45
N VAL A 624 -8.13 4.37 -29.01
CA VAL A 624 -8.89 3.17 -29.37
C VAL A 624 -8.13 2.51 -30.52
N VAL A 625 -7.35 1.48 -30.19
CA VAL A 625 -6.72 0.63 -31.20
C VAL A 625 -7.86 -0.16 -31.88
N SER A 626 -8.34 0.35 -33.01
CA SER A 626 -9.30 -0.33 -33.85
C SER A 626 -8.66 -1.61 -34.41
N GLY A 627 -8.86 -2.73 -33.72
CA GLY A 627 -8.28 -4.01 -34.06
C GLY A 627 -8.63 -4.42 -35.49
N SER A 628 -7.61 -4.58 -36.34
CA SER A 628 -7.77 -5.09 -37.70
C SER A 628 -8.17 -6.58 -37.64
N GLY A 629 -9.47 -6.85 -37.66
CA GLY A 629 -10.01 -8.21 -37.68
C GLY A 629 -9.54 -9.02 -38.90
N PRO A 630 -9.42 -10.35 -38.77
CA PRO A 630 -8.92 -11.20 -39.85
C PRO A 630 -9.91 -11.26 -41.03
N SER A 631 -9.37 -11.36 -42.25
CA SER A 631 -10.16 -11.49 -43.47
C SER A 631 -10.78 -12.89 -43.60
N SER A 632 -12.12 -12.94 -43.64
CA SER A 632 -12.86 -14.12 -44.09
C SER A 632 -13.95 -13.67 -45.07
N GLY A 633 -13.98 -14.28 -46.26
CA GLY A 633 -14.95 -13.95 -47.31
C GLY A 633 -16.24 -14.76 -47.17
N GLY A 634 -17.38 -14.12 -47.41
CA GLY A 634 -18.69 -14.76 -47.44
C GLY A 634 -19.72 -13.86 -48.11
N SER A 635 -20.55 -14.42 -49.01
CA SER A 635 -21.55 -13.68 -49.77
C SER A 635 -22.95 -13.77 -49.14
N GLY A 636 -23.72 -12.68 -49.19
CA GLY A 636 -25.09 -12.61 -48.68
C GLY A 636 -25.79 -11.32 -49.10
N ARG A 637 -27.13 -11.31 -49.15
CA ARG A 637 -27.95 -10.16 -49.60
C ARG A 637 -29.01 -9.81 -48.56
N SER A 638 -29.28 -8.51 -48.44
CA SER A 638 -30.58 -7.87 -48.12
C SER A 638 -31.34 -8.24 -46.83
N GLY A 639 -31.71 -7.22 -46.06
CA GLY A 639 -32.73 -7.27 -45.01
C GLY A 639 -32.42 -6.23 -43.94
N GLY A 640 -33.29 -5.22 -43.74
CA GLY A 640 -32.99 -4.09 -42.85
C GLY A 640 -34.00 -3.93 -41.70
N GLY A 641 -33.74 -2.94 -40.84
CA GLY A 641 -34.74 -2.35 -39.95
C GLY A 641 -34.43 -2.39 -38.44
N GLY A 642 -34.26 -1.20 -37.86
CA GLY A 642 -34.55 -0.92 -36.45
C GLY A 642 -33.39 -1.04 -35.44
N GLY A 643 -33.52 -0.32 -34.33
CA GLY A 643 -32.76 -0.56 -33.09
C GLY A 643 -31.47 0.22 -32.91
N SER A 644 -31.54 1.55 -32.76
CA SER A 644 -30.42 2.33 -32.21
C SER A 644 -30.39 2.22 -30.68
N GLY A 645 -29.51 1.39 -30.14
CA GLY A 645 -29.20 1.31 -28.71
C GLY A 645 -27.69 1.27 -28.51
N SER A 646 -27.12 2.32 -27.94
CA SER A 646 -25.70 2.41 -27.60
C SER A 646 -25.54 2.27 -26.09
N GLU A 647 -25.04 1.12 -25.65
CA GLU A 647 -24.59 0.95 -24.26
C GLU A 647 -23.26 1.70 -24.08
N GLU A 648 -23.19 2.54 -23.05
CA GLU A 648 -21.98 3.31 -22.72
C GLU A 648 -21.19 2.60 -21.62
N ASP A 649 -19.94 2.22 -21.91
CA ASP A 649 -18.98 1.74 -20.91
C ASP A 649 -18.60 2.88 -19.95
N MET A 650 -19.45 3.12 -18.94
CA MET A 650 -19.17 4.08 -17.87
C MET A 650 -17.99 3.60 -17.02
N VAL A 651 -16.95 4.43 -16.95
CA VAL A 651 -16.04 4.43 -15.80
C VAL A 651 -16.77 5.11 -14.66
N VAL A 652 -17.38 4.31 -13.78
CA VAL A 652 -18.06 4.83 -12.59
C VAL A 652 -17.03 5.39 -11.62
N VAL A 653 -16.85 6.71 -11.66
CA VAL A 653 -16.32 7.46 -10.52
C VAL A 653 -17.49 7.63 -9.55
N GLY A 654 -17.43 6.95 -8.40
CA GLY A 654 -18.40 7.10 -7.32
C GLY A 654 -18.26 8.48 -6.69
N GLY A 655 -18.92 9.49 -7.25
CA GLY A 655 -18.96 10.84 -6.73
C GLY A 655 -20.28 11.11 -6.02
N GLU A 656 -20.31 10.99 -4.70
CA GLU A 656 -21.40 11.56 -3.92
C GLU A 656 -21.36 13.09 -4.02
N SER A 657 -22.52 13.70 -4.24
CA SER A 657 -22.67 15.15 -4.28
C SER A 657 -23.21 15.66 -2.94
N VAL A 658 -22.30 16.15 -2.09
CA VAL A 658 -22.61 16.73 -0.78
C VAL A 658 -23.49 17.98 -0.94
N GLY A 659 -24.80 17.81 -0.80
CA GLY A 659 -25.80 18.87 -0.95
C GLY A 659 -26.07 19.61 0.36
N VAL A 660 -25.32 20.68 0.63
CA VAL A 660 -25.57 21.59 1.77
C VAL A 660 -25.77 23.02 1.26
N GLY A 661 -26.83 23.70 1.74
CA GLY A 661 -27.05 25.13 1.50
C GLY A 661 -28.50 25.47 1.11
N SER A 662 -29.17 26.29 1.93
CA SER A 662 -30.57 26.69 1.75
C SER A 662 -30.74 28.18 1.49
N SER A 663 -31.88 28.56 0.89
CA SER A 663 -32.39 29.94 0.69
C SER A 663 -31.62 30.86 -0.30
N GLY A 664 -32.27 31.80 -1.00
CA GLY A 664 -33.71 32.01 -1.14
C GLY A 664 -34.11 33.38 -1.74
N SER A 665 -35.40 33.52 -2.09
CA SER A 665 -36.13 34.77 -2.43
C SER A 665 -35.80 35.52 -3.74
N GLY A 666 -36.86 36.07 -4.38
CA GLY A 666 -36.83 36.89 -5.60
C GLY A 666 -37.15 36.10 -6.89
N GLY A 667 -37.99 36.59 -7.81
CA GLY A 667 -38.83 37.80 -7.81
C GLY A 667 -39.10 38.30 -9.23
N ASP A 668 -40.38 38.43 -9.63
CA ASP A 668 -40.87 38.82 -10.97
C ASP A 668 -40.45 37.93 -12.15
N GLY A 669 -41.19 37.86 -13.27
CA GLY A 669 -42.53 38.41 -13.51
C GLY A 669 -42.98 38.31 -14.98
N GLY A 670 -44.15 37.71 -15.23
CA GLY A 670 -44.79 37.61 -16.55
C GLY A 670 -44.16 36.60 -17.54
N SER A 671 -44.78 36.30 -18.69
CA SER A 671 -46.16 36.60 -19.10
C SER A 671 -46.61 35.78 -20.33
N VAL A 672 -47.84 35.24 -20.22
CA VAL A 672 -48.85 35.17 -21.31
C VAL A 672 -48.69 34.12 -22.44
N ASP A 673 -49.84 33.72 -22.98
CA ASP A 673 -50.17 32.80 -24.08
C ASP A 673 -49.79 31.30 -23.94
N GLY A 674 -50.64 30.35 -24.35
CA GLY A 674 -52.03 30.50 -24.82
C GLY A 674 -52.55 29.31 -25.65
N SER A 675 -53.82 28.93 -25.44
CA SER A 675 -54.55 27.81 -26.08
C SER A 675 -54.05 26.38 -25.78
N GLY A 676 -54.90 25.35 -25.66
CA GLY A 676 -56.37 25.32 -25.59
C GLY A 676 -56.97 23.97 -26.00
N SER A 677 -58.20 23.64 -25.54
CA SER A 677 -59.06 22.47 -25.90
C SER A 677 -58.47 21.06 -25.63
N ASP A 678 -59.18 20.01 -25.19
CA ASP A 678 -60.54 19.75 -24.67
C ASP A 678 -60.42 18.46 -23.78
N GLY A 679 -61.35 17.98 -22.95
CA GLY A 679 -62.72 18.38 -22.56
C GLY A 679 -63.44 17.20 -21.84
N GLY A 680 -64.46 17.46 -21.01
CA GLY A 680 -65.16 16.47 -20.16
C GLY A 680 -64.56 16.39 -18.74
N SER A 681 -65.27 16.55 -17.61
CA SER A 681 -66.67 16.27 -17.20
C SER A 681 -66.95 14.77 -17.05
N VAL A 682 -67.64 14.24 -16.01
CA VAL A 682 -68.75 14.78 -15.18
C VAL A 682 -68.72 14.29 -13.71
N ASP A 683 -69.15 15.16 -12.79
CA ASP A 683 -69.77 15.07 -11.44
C ASP A 683 -69.83 13.80 -10.55
N GLY A 684 -69.90 14.08 -9.22
CA GLY A 684 -70.57 13.27 -8.18
C GLY A 684 -69.63 12.45 -7.28
N GLY A 685 -69.58 12.59 -5.95
CA GLY A 685 -70.56 13.08 -4.95
C GLY A 685 -71.02 11.91 -4.05
N ASP A 686 -71.43 12.05 -2.78
CA ASP A 686 -71.47 13.21 -1.87
C ASP A 686 -71.75 12.72 -0.41
N ILE A 687 -71.73 13.63 0.58
CA ILE A 687 -72.52 13.59 1.85
C ILE A 687 -72.16 12.62 3.04
N ASN A 688 -71.82 13.26 4.18
CA ASN A 688 -72.10 12.99 5.63
C ASN A 688 -71.49 11.84 6.48
N GLY A 689 -70.85 12.28 7.59
CA GLY A 689 -71.27 11.96 8.98
C GLY A 689 -70.33 11.07 9.83
N GLY A 690 -70.00 11.39 11.10
CA GLY A 690 -70.22 12.61 11.90
C GLY A 690 -70.21 12.33 13.44
N SER A 691 -69.90 13.37 14.26
CA SER A 691 -70.02 13.41 15.75
C SER A 691 -69.07 12.48 16.57
N ASP A 692 -68.68 12.73 17.83
CA ASP A 692 -68.84 13.92 18.69
C ASP A 692 -67.78 14.02 19.83
N SER A 693 -67.67 15.20 20.45
CA SER A 693 -67.21 15.50 21.83
C SER A 693 -65.75 15.21 22.28
N GLY A 694 -65.10 16.06 23.10
CA GLY A 694 -65.49 17.41 23.56
C GLY A 694 -64.59 17.96 24.69
N ASP A 695 -64.43 19.30 24.73
CA ASP A 695 -63.99 20.20 25.84
C ASP A 695 -62.62 19.91 26.54
N GLY A 696 -61.90 20.84 27.19
CA GLY A 696 -62.09 22.24 27.65
C GLY A 696 -61.36 22.39 29.02
N ASP A 697 -60.88 23.54 29.54
CA ASP A 697 -60.84 24.95 29.15
C ASP A 697 -59.75 25.70 30.00
N GLY A 698 -59.25 26.86 29.53
CA GLY A 698 -58.60 27.94 30.32
C GLY A 698 -57.20 27.73 30.98
N GLY A 699 -56.33 28.74 31.13
CA GLY A 699 -56.31 30.09 30.53
C GLY A 699 -55.47 31.16 31.28
N ARG A 700 -54.87 32.09 30.50
CA ARG A 700 -54.35 33.46 30.84
C ARG A 700 -53.01 33.68 31.59
N GLY A 701 -52.16 34.52 30.96
CA GLY A 701 -51.22 35.48 31.60
C GLY A 701 -49.81 34.96 31.94
N GLY A 702 -48.72 35.73 31.75
CA GLY A 702 -48.56 37.07 31.16
C GLY A 702 -47.10 37.57 31.29
N ASP A 703 -46.71 38.56 30.48
CA ASP A 703 -45.55 39.50 30.57
C ASP A 703 -44.13 38.96 30.92
N GLY A 704 -43.10 39.27 30.11
CA GLY A 704 -41.70 38.90 30.48
C GLY A 704 -40.54 39.13 29.48
N GLU A 705 -40.26 40.38 29.10
CA GLU A 705 -38.93 40.89 28.64
C GLU A 705 -38.18 40.20 27.46
N SER A 706 -36.87 40.50 27.28
CA SER A 706 -36.14 40.45 25.99
C SER A 706 -34.62 40.21 26.16
N VAL A 707 -33.81 40.42 25.08
CA VAL A 707 -32.32 40.26 24.97
C VAL A 707 -31.89 38.79 24.76
N VAL A 708 -31.13 38.33 23.74
CA VAL A 708 -30.12 38.85 22.75
C VAL A 708 -28.64 38.69 23.18
N GLY A 709 -27.88 37.89 22.44
CA GLY A 709 -26.44 37.56 22.64
C GLY A 709 -26.19 36.06 22.46
N ASN A 710 -25.52 35.50 21.44
CA ASN A 710 -24.50 35.97 20.47
C ASN A 710 -23.05 35.96 21.00
N TYR A 711 -22.09 35.56 20.13
CA TYR A 711 -20.63 35.41 20.36
C TYR A 711 -20.15 34.17 21.17
N GLU A 712 -18.96 33.60 20.96
CA GLU A 712 -17.87 33.89 19.99
C GLU A 712 -17.16 32.61 19.47
N ARG A 713 -16.20 32.77 18.54
CA ARG A 713 -15.25 31.76 18.05
C ARG A 713 -14.19 31.40 19.11
N TYR A 714 -13.47 30.31 18.87
CA TYR A 714 -12.02 30.39 18.69
C TYR A 714 -11.60 29.67 17.42
#